data_AF-A0A1L6J9G1-F1
#
_entry.id   AF-A0A1L6J9G1-F1
#
_cell.length_a   1.000
_cell.length_b   1.000
_cell.length_c   1.000
_cell.angle_alpha   90.00
_cell.angle_beta   90.00
_cell.angle_gamma   90.00
#
_symmetry.space_group_name_H-M   'P 1'
#
loop_
_entity.id
_entity.type
_entity.pdbx_description
1 polymer ?
#
loop_
_entity_poly.entity_id
_entity_poly.type
_entity_poly.pdbx_seq_one_letter_code
_entity_poly.pdbx_strand_id
1 'polypeptide(L)'
;MRVLLLLVIATLGFVPAAAGAKTKTFDRYVEGKLSAPTPGQRSGGLLLMGGGDRNHDAMRWFFAKAGNGHIVILRASYAGEIGKEFVKEIGGVASAETFVFHDRAAASDPRILAALRRADGIFLAGGDQANYVRYWKGTEVARLLTAHVAAGKPLAGTSAGLAMLGEALYGASDGGSIKSPEALADPFGPANTIERDFLDIALLKGVVTDTHFKERDRLGRLFAFVAKAQLGRPSDSPAMIGVGVDESAAVAVEADGRGRVYATEPDGGAWIVDGSALRVAPSRGVLVADRIKVTVMNTASVLHLPSGRVDNPASVRRYAAAGGEISEMPRWSLAIHGGAGVIERGTLTPAKEAAYRAGLAEALRAGGAVLDRGGPALDAVAAAVRILEDNPLFNAGRGAVFTAEGRNELDAAIMDGATQKAGAVAGVTRTRHPIDLARAVMDKTRHVMLARDGADRFSIEQGLEQVAPEWFRTEERWQQLQAWRNKQAGAVDRTHLFGTVGAVALDADGNLAAATSTGGMTGKRWGRVGDSPVIGAGTYAKNGQCAVSATGSGEYFIRESAARQVCDRVAWNGETLANAAQATIMAVGSIGGDGGLIAMGSNGKPAFAINDLGMYRGRIGPGSEPQTAIFADERFPER
;
A
#
# COMPACT_ATOMS: atom_id res chain seq x y z
N MET A 1 -12.36 75.51 51.32
CA MET A 1 -12.99 74.54 50.39
C MET A 1 -12.11 73.31 50.37
N ARG A 2 -12.70 72.13 50.65
CA ARG A 2 -12.10 70.77 50.73
C ARG A 2 -11.32 70.38 52.00
N VAL A 3 -12.12 69.76 52.86
CA VAL A 3 -11.84 68.82 53.96
C VAL A 3 -11.19 67.55 53.40
N LEU A 4 -10.21 66.96 54.11
CA LEU A 4 -10.21 65.51 54.33
C LEU A 4 -9.45 65.13 55.61
N LEU A 5 -10.22 64.48 56.49
CA LEU A 5 -9.90 63.96 57.80
C LEU A 5 -9.29 62.56 57.64
N LEU A 6 -8.11 62.29 58.19
CA LEU A 6 -7.58 60.94 58.35
C LEU A 6 -8.00 60.42 59.73
N LEU A 7 -8.88 59.42 59.75
CA LEU A 7 -9.25 58.69 60.96
C LEU A 7 -8.77 57.24 60.83
N VAL A 8 -7.89 56.85 61.74
CA VAL A 8 -7.38 55.50 61.95
C VAL A 8 -8.46 54.69 62.68
N ILE A 9 -8.88 53.56 62.12
CA ILE A 9 -9.64 52.54 62.85
C ILE A 9 -8.97 51.19 62.61
N ALA A 10 -8.45 50.61 63.69
CA ALA A 10 -7.98 49.24 63.77
C ALA A 10 -9.18 48.29 63.95
N THR A 11 -9.27 47.27 63.10
CA THR A 11 -10.18 46.13 63.30
C THR A 11 -9.37 44.84 63.31
N LEU A 12 -9.46 44.14 64.45
CA LEU A 12 -8.85 42.85 64.70
C LEU A 12 -9.34 41.79 63.70
N GLY A 13 -8.40 41.01 63.18
CA GLY A 13 -8.68 39.84 62.36
C GLY A 13 -9.23 38.68 63.20
N PHE A 14 -10.28 38.05 62.67
CA PHE A 14 -10.60 36.65 62.88
C PHE A 14 -10.90 36.06 61.51
N VAL A 15 -9.91 35.41 60.90
CA VAL A 15 -10.12 34.52 59.75
C VAL A 15 -10.16 33.09 60.32
N PRO A 16 -11.27 32.35 60.20
CA PRO A 16 -11.26 30.94 60.57
C PRO A 16 -10.40 30.21 59.54
N ALA A 17 -9.36 29.52 60.02
CA ALA A 17 -8.59 28.59 59.23
C ALA A 17 -9.52 27.43 58.80
N ALA A 18 -10.08 27.54 57.59
CA ALA A 18 -10.66 26.40 56.92
C ALA A 18 -9.50 25.43 56.61
N ALA A 19 -9.37 24.40 57.45
CA ALA A 19 -8.52 23.26 57.16
C ALA A 19 -9.03 22.63 55.85
N GLY A 20 -8.37 22.96 54.73
CA GLY A 20 -8.63 22.33 53.45
C GLY A 20 -8.41 20.83 53.59
N ALA A 21 -9.48 20.05 53.48
CA ALA A 21 -9.38 18.60 53.34
C ALA A 21 -8.45 18.32 52.15
N LYS A 22 -7.26 17.76 52.41
CA LYS A 22 -6.33 17.37 51.35
C LYS A 22 -7.03 16.33 50.48
N THR A 23 -7.40 16.70 49.27
CA THR A 23 -7.94 15.79 48.28
C THR A 23 -6.95 14.65 48.07
N LYS A 24 -7.40 13.40 48.17
CA LYS A 24 -6.55 12.23 48.04
C LYS A 24 -6.06 12.14 46.58
N THR A 25 -4.75 12.26 46.37
CA THR A 25 -4.16 12.33 45.01
C THR A 25 -4.07 10.96 44.32
N PHE A 26 -4.12 9.85 45.08
CA PHE A 26 -4.18 8.49 44.54
C PHE A 26 -4.76 7.47 45.54
N ASP A 27 -5.28 6.35 45.02
CA ASP A 27 -5.56 5.13 45.80
C ASP A 27 -4.43 4.11 45.65
N ARG A 28 -4.23 3.31 46.72
CA ARG A 28 -3.22 2.24 46.77
C ARG A 28 -3.85 0.97 47.28
N TYR A 29 -3.58 -0.12 46.55
CA TYR A 29 -4.03 -1.47 46.91
C TYR A 29 -2.85 -2.43 46.86
N VAL A 30 -2.77 -3.35 47.81
CA VAL A 30 -1.66 -4.31 47.92
C VAL A 30 -2.23 -5.70 48.10
N GLU A 31 -1.81 -6.62 47.24
CA GLU A 31 -2.13 -8.04 47.32
C GLU A 31 -0.82 -8.84 47.39
N GLY A 32 -0.78 -9.90 48.22
CA GLY A 32 0.44 -10.67 48.48
C GLY A 32 1.39 -10.03 49.51
N LYS A 33 2.66 -10.45 49.53
CA LYS A 33 3.66 -9.99 50.53
C LYS A 33 4.78 -9.21 49.86
N LEU A 34 4.78 -7.88 50.01
CA LEU A 34 5.80 -7.00 49.43
C LEU A 34 7.23 -7.23 49.97
N SER A 35 7.36 -7.90 51.11
CA SER A 35 8.64 -8.24 51.74
C SER A 35 9.19 -9.62 51.32
N ALA A 36 8.43 -10.40 50.56
CA ALA A 36 8.92 -11.69 50.05
C ALA A 36 10.08 -11.45 49.06
N PRO A 37 11.06 -12.35 48.95
CA PRO A 37 12.08 -12.25 47.92
C PRO A 37 11.48 -12.54 46.52
N THR A 38 12.04 -11.92 45.48
CA THR A 38 11.76 -12.26 44.08
C THR A 38 12.17 -13.72 43.82
N PRO A 39 11.23 -14.63 43.45
CA PRO A 39 11.52 -16.06 43.35
C PRO A 39 12.50 -16.44 42.23
N GLY A 40 12.42 -15.76 41.08
CA GLY A 40 13.15 -16.11 39.87
C GLY A 40 14.06 -14.99 39.34
N GLN A 41 14.72 -15.27 38.22
CA GLN A 41 15.50 -14.27 37.51
C GLN A 41 14.59 -13.34 36.71
N ARG A 42 14.95 -12.06 36.69
CA ARG A 42 14.27 -11.03 35.90
C ARG A 42 14.91 -10.96 34.52
N SER A 43 14.08 -10.74 33.51
CA SER A 43 14.53 -10.51 32.14
C SER A 43 13.63 -9.49 31.44
N GLY A 44 14.19 -8.80 30.45
CA GLY A 44 13.47 -7.76 29.72
C GLY A 44 12.39 -8.33 28.82
N GLY A 45 11.37 -7.51 28.56
CA GLY A 45 10.31 -7.81 27.61
C GLY A 45 9.23 -6.74 27.61
N LEU A 46 8.52 -6.61 26.49
CA LEU A 46 7.36 -5.73 26.38
C LEU A 46 6.12 -6.57 26.11
N LEU A 47 5.07 -6.38 26.90
CA LEU A 47 3.78 -7.01 26.64
C LEU A 47 2.78 -5.97 26.15
N LEU A 48 2.41 -6.06 24.88
CA LEU A 48 1.46 -5.18 24.23
C LEU A 48 0.10 -5.92 24.12
N MET A 49 -0.86 -5.63 25.01
CA MET A 49 -2.20 -6.22 24.96
C MET A 49 -3.25 -5.27 24.36
N GLY A 50 -3.97 -5.73 23.33
CA GLY A 50 -4.91 -4.87 22.60
C GLY A 50 -6.18 -4.52 23.36
N GLY A 51 -6.62 -5.33 24.33
CA GLY A 51 -7.80 -5.03 25.14
C GLY A 51 -8.46 -6.30 25.68
N GLY A 52 -9.79 -6.26 25.80
CA GLY A 52 -10.64 -7.43 26.04
C GLY A 52 -10.43 -8.17 27.36
N ASP A 53 -10.80 -9.46 27.33
CA ASP A 53 -10.50 -10.42 28.39
C ASP A 53 -8.99 -10.63 28.51
N ARG A 54 -8.50 -10.78 29.73
CA ARG A 54 -7.05 -10.87 29.96
C ARG A 54 -6.51 -12.17 29.39
N ASN A 55 -5.61 -12.05 28.41
CA ASN A 55 -4.87 -13.18 27.88
C ASN A 55 -3.95 -13.76 28.97
N HIS A 56 -4.43 -14.79 29.67
CA HIS A 56 -3.72 -15.37 30.82
C HIS A 56 -2.36 -15.97 30.45
N ASP A 57 -2.20 -16.50 29.24
CA ASP A 57 -0.91 -17.03 28.78
C ASP A 57 0.12 -15.91 28.58
N ALA A 58 -0.28 -14.80 27.96
CA ALA A 58 0.58 -13.64 27.80
C ALA A 58 0.92 -13.00 29.15
N MET A 59 -0.03 -12.96 30.09
CA MET A 59 0.20 -12.50 31.47
C MET A 59 1.19 -13.40 32.22
N ARG A 60 1.06 -14.72 32.12
CA ARG A 60 2.01 -15.68 32.70
C ARG A 60 3.41 -15.50 32.11
N TRP A 61 3.53 -15.24 30.80
CA TRP A 61 4.80 -14.88 30.18
C TRP A 61 5.40 -13.62 30.82
N PHE A 62 4.61 -12.56 31.01
CA PHE A 62 5.07 -11.33 31.65
C PHE A 62 5.48 -11.54 33.11
N PHE A 63 4.74 -12.34 33.87
CA PHE A 63 5.09 -12.68 35.26
C PHE A 63 6.40 -13.45 35.34
N ALA A 64 6.62 -14.40 34.43
CA ALA A 64 7.88 -15.12 34.32
C ALA A 64 9.05 -14.17 34.00
N LYS A 65 8.86 -13.18 33.12
CA LYS A 65 9.87 -12.13 32.86
C LYS A 65 10.19 -11.30 34.09
N ALA A 66 9.19 -11.06 34.95
CA ALA A 66 9.37 -10.38 36.23
C ALA A 66 9.93 -11.31 37.33
N GLY A 67 10.41 -12.51 36.98
CA GLY A 67 10.91 -13.49 37.94
C GLY A 67 9.84 -13.98 38.91
N ASN A 68 8.57 -13.95 38.52
CA ASN A 68 7.41 -14.24 39.38
C ASN A 68 7.38 -13.36 40.66
N GLY A 69 7.96 -12.16 40.57
CA GLY A 69 8.22 -11.25 41.68
C GLY A 69 7.10 -10.24 41.94
N HIS A 70 7.50 -9.00 42.17
CA HIS A 70 6.60 -7.91 42.54
C HIS A 70 6.17 -7.07 41.33
N ILE A 71 4.87 -7.07 41.05
CA ILE A 71 4.29 -6.28 39.97
C ILE A 71 3.72 -4.98 40.52
N VAL A 72 4.12 -3.85 39.92
CA VAL A 72 3.48 -2.55 40.17
C VAL A 72 2.49 -2.26 39.04
N ILE A 73 1.25 -1.99 39.40
CA ILE A 73 0.16 -1.72 38.46
C ILE A 73 -0.17 -0.23 38.54
N LEU A 74 -0.07 0.47 37.41
CA LEU A 74 -0.42 1.88 37.33
C LEU A 74 -1.74 2.07 36.58
N ARG A 75 -2.64 2.86 37.15
CA ARG A 75 -3.92 3.24 36.56
C ARG A 75 -4.10 4.75 36.65
N ALA A 76 -4.60 5.35 35.58
CA ALA A 76 -4.99 6.77 35.59
C ALA A 76 -6.52 6.96 35.55
N SER A 77 -7.29 5.86 35.53
CA SER A 77 -8.74 5.84 35.51
C SER A 77 -9.28 4.54 36.10
N TYR A 78 -10.57 4.57 36.46
CA TYR A 78 -11.33 3.47 37.06
C TYR A 78 -10.73 2.98 38.40
N ALA A 79 -11.56 2.94 39.43
CA ALA A 79 -11.18 2.35 40.71
C ALA A 79 -10.94 0.82 40.60
N GLY A 80 -10.38 0.22 41.64
CA GLY A 80 -10.40 -1.23 41.82
C GLY A 80 -9.02 -1.90 41.95
N GLU A 81 -9.08 -3.18 42.33
CA GLU A 81 -7.96 -4.00 42.79
C GLU A 81 -7.53 -5.03 41.73
N ILE A 82 -7.08 -4.58 40.55
CA ILE A 82 -6.59 -5.46 39.47
C ILE A 82 -5.56 -6.48 39.99
N GLY A 83 -4.75 -6.08 40.97
CA GLY A 83 -3.78 -6.96 41.61
C GLY A 83 -4.36 -8.22 42.27
N LYS A 84 -5.65 -8.24 42.64
CA LYS A 84 -6.31 -9.45 43.16
C LYS A 84 -6.30 -10.56 42.13
N GLU A 85 -6.65 -10.24 40.90
CA GLU A 85 -6.67 -11.20 39.81
C GLU A 85 -5.25 -11.71 39.50
N PHE A 86 -4.25 -10.83 39.53
CA PHE A 86 -2.86 -11.22 39.25
C PHE A 86 -2.35 -12.22 40.29
N VAL A 87 -2.69 -12.02 41.57
CA VAL A 87 -2.22 -12.86 42.68
C VAL A 87 -3.09 -14.11 42.88
N LYS A 88 -4.41 -14.00 42.76
CA LYS A 88 -5.38 -15.04 43.19
C LYS A 88 -5.95 -15.85 42.03
N GLU A 89 -6.12 -15.26 40.85
CA GLU A 89 -6.80 -15.90 39.73
C GLU A 89 -5.79 -16.41 38.69
N ILE A 90 -4.93 -15.53 38.17
CA ILE A 90 -3.85 -15.92 37.25
C ILE A 90 -2.74 -16.63 38.02
N GLY A 91 -2.37 -16.07 39.18
CA GLY A 91 -1.29 -16.57 40.03
C GLY A 91 0.10 -16.37 39.44
N GLY A 92 1.12 -16.75 40.21
CA GLY A 92 2.52 -16.72 39.74
C GLY A 92 3.28 -15.41 40.01
N VAL A 93 2.78 -14.55 40.91
CA VAL A 93 3.51 -13.35 41.37
C VAL A 93 3.57 -13.29 42.90
N ALA A 94 4.68 -12.78 43.45
CA ALA A 94 4.87 -12.65 44.90
C ALA A 94 3.95 -11.57 45.51
N SER A 95 3.71 -10.49 44.76
CA SER A 95 2.75 -9.45 45.14
C SER A 95 2.34 -8.59 43.95
N ALA A 96 1.18 -7.96 44.05
CA ALA A 96 0.75 -6.89 43.16
C ALA A 96 0.43 -5.63 43.96
N GLU A 97 0.99 -4.50 43.53
CA GLU A 97 0.78 -3.18 44.15
C GLU A 97 0.18 -2.22 43.14
N THR A 98 -1.10 -1.89 43.30
CA THR A 98 -1.87 -1.04 42.39
C THR A 98 -1.91 0.40 42.89
N PHE A 99 -1.58 1.36 42.02
CA PHE A 99 -1.78 2.79 42.23
C PHE A 99 -2.80 3.34 41.23
N VAL A 100 -3.85 3.98 41.73
CA VAL A 100 -4.86 4.68 40.92
C VAL A 100 -4.67 6.18 41.09
N PHE A 101 -4.21 6.85 40.04
CA PHE A 101 -3.92 8.28 40.03
C PHE A 101 -5.20 9.08 39.81
N HIS A 102 -5.43 10.10 40.63
CA HIS A 102 -6.54 11.05 40.46
C HIS A 102 -6.08 12.40 39.90
N ASP A 103 -4.80 12.70 40.04
CA ASP A 103 -4.18 13.91 39.50
C ASP A 103 -2.68 13.73 39.22
N ARG A 104 -2.07 14.79 38.65
CA ARG A 104 -0.65 14.85 38.33
C ARG A 104 0.26 14.90 39.58
N ALA A 105 -0.22 15.39 40.73
CA ALA A 105 0.60 15.54 41.92
C ALA A 105 1.02 14.17 42.49
N ALA A 106 0.22 13.12 42.29
CA ALA A 106 0.59 11.75 42.62
C ALA A 106 1.86 11.27 41.91
N ALA A 107 2.21 11.81 40.74
CA ALA A 107 3.42 11.43 40.01
C ALA A 107 4.74 11.86 40.68
N SER A 108 4.66 12.65 41.76
CA SER A 108 5.80 13.01 42.59
C SER A 108 5.75 12.39 43.98
N ASP A 109 4.76 11.53 44.29
CA ASP A 109 4.63 10.95 45.63
C ASP A 109 5.77 9.92 45.89
N PRO A 110 6.55 10.09 46.97
CA PRO A 110 7.68 9.21 47.27
C PRO A 110 7.33 7.73 47.36
N ARG A 111 6.09 7.38 47.77
CA ARG A 111 5.64 5.99 47.90
C ARG A 111 5.48 5.32 46.54
N ILE A 112 4.94 6.04 45.56
CA ILE A 112 4.82 5.58 44.17
C ILE A 112 6.22 5.42 43.56
N LEU A 113 7.07 6.43 43.70
CA LEU A 113 8.43 6.40 43.14
C LEU A 113 9.28 5.27 43.74
N ALA A 114 9.14 5.00 45.04
CA ALA A 114 9.80 3.88 45.70
C ALA A 114 9.29 2.53 45.20
N ALA A 115 7.98 2.39 44.99
CA ALA A 115 7.40 1.18 44.43
C ALA A 115 7.90 0.91 43.01
N LEU A 116 7.92 1.92 42.14
CA LEU A 116 8.43 1.82 40.76
C LEU A 116 9.90 1.38 40.70
N ARG A 117 10.75 1.90 41.59
CA ARG A 117 12.16 1.50 41.68
C ARG A 117 12.32 0.05 42.15
N ARG A 118 11.48 -0.40 43.09
CA ARG A 118 11.49 -1.78 43.62
C ARG A 118 10.90 -2.80 42.65
N ALA A 119 9.97 -2.39 41.79
CA ALA A 119 9.20 -3.28 40.91
C ALA A 119 10.11 -4.26 40.15
N ASP A 120 9.69 -5.52 40.08
CA ASP A 120 10.31 -6.53 39.23
C ASP A 120 9.70 -6.51 37.83
N GLY A 121 8.44 -6.10 37.72
CA GLY A 121 7.75 -5.77 36.46
C GLY A 121 6.71 -4.67 36.67
N ILE A 122 6.41 -3.90 35.63
CA ILE A 122 5.40 -2.84 35.70
C ILE A 122 4.29 -3.08 34.67
N PHE A 123 3.04 -2.87 35.07
CA PHE A 123 1.86 -3.03 34.24
C PHE A 123 1.05 -1.74 34.17
N LEU A 124 0.82 -1.23 32.96
CA LEU A 124 -0.04 -0.07 32.69
C LEU A 124 -1.44 -0.58 32.34
N ALA A 125 -2.43 -0.30 33.19
CA ALA A 125 -3.78 -0.81 32.98
C ALA A 125 -4.55 -0.01 31.91
N GLY A 126 -5.75 -0.48 31.57
CA GLY A 126 -6.72 0.29 30.79
C GLY A 126 -7.31 1.48 31.55
N GLY A 127 -7.89 2.43 30.82
CA GLY A 127 -8.39 3.68 31.37
C GLY A 127 -8.70 4.71 30.28
N ASP A 128 -8.85 5.96 30.68
CA ASP A 128 -8.84 7.12 29.80
C ASP A 128 -7.38 7.48 29.46
N GLN A 129 -7.01 7.37 28.18
CA GLN A 129 -5.67 7.68 27.67
C GLN A 129 -5.23 9.12 28.01
N ALA A 130 -6.16 10.08 28.01
CA ALA A 130 -5.83 11.48 28.29
C ALA A 130 -5.32 11.66 29.73
N ASN A 131 -5.80 10.85 30.68
CA ASN A 131 -5.31 10.90 32.05
C ASN A 131 -3.85 10.45 32.16
N TYR A 132 -3.43 9.43 31.39
CA TYR A 132 -2.04 8.98 31.39
C TYR A 132 -1.12 10.10 30.91
N VAL A 133 -1.48 10.75 29.80
CA VAL A 133 -0.73 11.90 29.26
C VAL A 133 -0.70 13.05 30.28
N ARG A 134 -1.87 13.47 30.79
CA ARG A 134 -2.00 14.58 31.76
C ARG A 134 -1.17 14.34 33.02
N TYR A 135 -1.23 13.13 33.58
CA TYR A 135 -0.62 12.85 34.88
C TYR A 135 0.86 12.50 34.78
N TRP A 136 1.33 11.87 33.69
CA TRP A 136 2.67 11.27 33.68
C TRP A 136 3.63 11.88 32.65
N LYS A 137 3.15 12.54 31.59
CA LYS A 137 4.06 13.13 30.58
C LYS A 137 5.01 14.12 31.24
N GLY A 138 6.31 13.94 31.04
CA GLY A 138 7.36 14.79 31.62
C GLY A 138 7.48 14.73 33.15
N THR A 139 7.00 13.67 33.80
CA THR A 139 7.19 13.46 35.25
C THR A 139 8.23 12.38 35.56
N GLU A 140 8.59 12.27 36.84
CA GLU A 140 9.47 11.22 37.34
C GLU A 140 8.89 9.81 37.13
N VAL A 141 7.56 9.64 37.11
CA VAL A 141 6.93 8.35 36.79
C VAL A 141 7.32 7.90 35.39
N ALA A 142 7.15 8.75 34.36
CA ALA A 142 7.55 8.41 32.99
C ALA A 142 9.05 8.11 32.88
N ARG A 143 9.89 8.90 33.56
CA ARG A 143 11.33 8.66 33.61
C ARG A 143 11.68 7.30 34.24
N LEU A 144 10.99 6.91 35.31
CA LEU A 144 11.19 5.62 35.97
C LEU A 144 10.66 4.44 35.14
N LEU A 145 9.59 4.62 34.36
CA LEU A 145 9.12 3.61 33.41
C LEU A 145 10.18 3.33 32.33
N THR A 146 10.73 4.38 31.72
CA THR A 146 11.86 4.28 30.78
C THR A 146 13.07 3.59 31.44
N ALA A 147 13.47 4.05 32.64
CA ALA A 147 14.60 3.49 33.36
C ALA A 147 14.39 2.01 33.76
N HIS A 148 13.14 1.61 34.04
CA HIS A 148 12.78 0.23 34.36
C HIS A 148 13.04 -0.70 33.17
N VAL A 149 12.63 -0.31 31.96
CA VAL A 149 12.91 -1.07 30.73
C VAL A 149 14.41 -1.08 30.44
N ALA A 150 15.09 0.06 30.56
CA ALA A 150 16.53 0.16 30.35
C ALA A 150 17.35 -0.71 31.34
N ALA A 151 16.80 -0.99 32.52
CA ALA A 151 17.38 -1.90 33.51
C ALA A 151 17.14 -3.39 33.20
N GLY A 152 16.58 -3.73 32.04
CA GLY A 152 16.32 -5.11 31.63
C GLY A 152 15.14 -5.75 32.37
N LYS A 153 14.16 -4.95 32.81
CA LYS A 153 12.94 -5.43 33.47
C LYS A 153 11.73 -5.27 32.53
N PRO A 154 10.69 -6.12 32.67
CA PRO A 154 9.57 -6.12 31.74
C PRO A 154 8.55 -5.01 32.02
N LEU A 155 8.00 -4.47 30.94
CA LEU A 155 6.91 -3.49 30.97
C LEU A 155 5.72 -4.01 30.14
N ALA A 156 4.52 -3.91 30.69
CA ALA A 156 3.29 -4.35 30.04
C ALA A 156 2.27 -3.22 29.96
N GLY A 157 1.41 -3.26 28.94
CA GLY A 157 0.29 -2.35 28.80
C GLY A 157 -0.92 -3.05 28.18
N THR A 158 -2.12 -2.77 28.70
CA THR A 158 -3.39 -3.19 28.09
C THR A 158 -4.28 -2.01 27.75
N SER A 159 -4.97 -2.04 26.60
CA SER A 159 -5.88 -0.97 26.19
C SER A 159 -5.13 0.38 26.25
N ALA A 160 -5.65 1.39 26.94
CA ALA A 160 -4.95 2.67 27.15
C ALA A 160 -3.47 2.52 27.56
N GLY A 161 -3.14 1.53 28.39
CA GLY A 161 -1.76 1.23 28.77
C GLY A 161 -0.87 0.82 27.60
N LEU A 162 -1.37 0.01 26.64
CA LEU A 162 -0.65 -0.30 25.40
C LEU A 162 -0.47 0.94 24.55
N ALA A 163 -1.54 1.75 24.42
CA ALA A 163 -1.52 2.96 23.60
C ALA A 163 -0.42 3.93 24.04
N MET A 164 -0.03 3.92 25.33
CA MET A 164 1.01 4.78 25.88
C MET A 164 2.45 4.31 25.63
N LEU A 165 2.68 3.14 25.02
CA LEU A 165 4.01 2.55 24.91
C LEU A 165 4.78 2.99 23.65
N GLY A 166 4.10 3.36 22.57
CA GLY A 166 4.74 3.80 21.33
C GLY A 166 5.62 5.07 21.50
N GLU A 167 6.61 5.25 20.63
CA GLU A 167 7.40 6.51 20.57
C GLU A 167 6.49 7.71 20.33
N ALA A 168 5.52 7.53 19.44
CA ALA A 168 4.44 8.47 19.22
C ALA A 168 3.11 7.77 19.56
N LEU A 169 2.32 8.39 20.42
CA LEU A 169 1.10 7.79 20.99
C LEU A 169 -0.11 8.66 20.73
N TYR A 170 -1.29 8.05 20.60
CA TYR A 170 -2.54 8.79 20.57
C TYR A 170 -2.99 9.12 22.00
N GLY A 171 -3.05 10.40 22.35
CA GLY A 171 -3.32 10.88 23.70
C GLY A 171 -4.81 10.95 24.06
N ALA A 172 -5.72 11.00 23.09
CA ALA A 172 -7.15 11.24 23.30
C ALA A 172 -7.47 12.53 24.08
N SER A 173 -6.59 13.53 24.01
CA SER A 173 -6.67 14.77 24.80
C SER A 173 -7.87 15.66 24.46
N ASP A 174 -8.57 15.37 23.37
CA ASP A 174 -9.83 15.98 22.94
C ASP A 174 -11.06 15.46 23.70
N GLY A 175 -10.87 14.49 24.62
CA GLY A 175 -11.94 13.95 25.47
C GLY A 175 -12.75 12.84 24.79
N GLY A 176 -12.33 12.37 23.62
CA GLY A 176 -12.96 11.29 22.86
C GLY A 176 -11.94 10.30 22.31
N SER A 177 -12.42 9.25 21.64
CA SER A 177 -11.58 8.34 20.84
C SER A 177 -11.98 8.51 19.39
N ILE A 178 -11.18 9.25 18.61
CA ILE A 178 -11.41 9.47 17.19
C ILE A 178 -11.59 8.14 16.44
N LYS A 179 -12.56 8.12 15.51
CA LYS A 179 -12.87 6.96 14.67
C LYS A 179 -12.16 7.04 13.33
N SER A 180 -12.11 5.92 12.61
CA SER A 180 -11.45 5.85 11.30
C SER A 180 -11.94 6.90 10.29
N PRO A 181 -13.26 7.10 10.06
CA PRO A 181 -13.71 8.12 9.11
C PRO A 181 -13.27 9.54 9.47
N GLU A 182 -13.37 9.91 10.75
CA GLU A 182 -12.96 11.23 11.25
C GLU A 182 -11.44 11.43 11.13
N ALA A 183 -10.66 10.42 11.52
CA ALA A 183 -9.20 10.46 11.46
C ALA A 183 -8.68 10.51 10.02
N LEU A 184 -9.34 9.81 9.09
CA LEU A 184 -9.01 9.85 7.67
C LEU A 184 -9.45 11.17 7.02
N ALA A 185 -10.52 11.80 7.48
CA ALA A 185 -11.00 13.07 6.93
C ALA A 185 -10.12 14.27 7.31
N ASP A 186 -9.47 14.24 8.47
CA ASP A 186 -8.51 15.27 8.90
C ASP A 186 -7.36 14.64 9.72
N PRO A 187 -6.41 13.93 9.07
CA PRO A 187 -5.33 13.23 9.75
C PRO A 187 -4.38 14.18 10.48
N PHE A 188 -4.33 15.45 10.06
CA PHE A 188 -3.48 16.48 10.65
C PHE A 188 -4.22 17.43 11.58
N GLY A 189 -5.51 17.20 11.79
CA GLY A 189 -6.38 17.98 12.66
C GLY A 189 -6.03 17.91 14.15
N PRO A 190 -6.68 18.76 14.97
CA PRO A 190 -6.49 18.79 16.41
C PRO A 190 -7.07 17.58 17.14
N ALA A 191 -8.06 16.88 16.55
CA ALA A 191 -8.64 15.66 17.11
C ALA A 191 -7.65 14.46 17.06
N ASN A 192 -6.73 14.47 16.10
CA ASN A 192 -5.63 13.50 16.04
C ASN A 192 -4.49 13.93 16.98
N THR A 193 -4.68 13.69 18.27
CA THR A 193 -3.81 14.08 19.38
C THR A 193 -2.57 13.19 19.52
N ILE A 194 -1.78 13.05 18.46
CA ILE A 194 -0.49 12.35 18.53
C ILE A 194 0.49 13.13 19.41
N GLU A 195 0.90 12.51 20.50
CA GLU A 195 1.88 12.99 21.47
C GLU A 195 3.24 12.33 21.24
N ARG A 196 4.31 13.06 21.58
CA ARG A 196 5.70 12.58 21.60
C ARG A 196 6.30 12.80 22.98
N ASP A 197 7.52 12.28 23.18
CA ASP A 197 8.34 12.51 24.39
C ASP A 197 7.64 12.05 25.68
N PHE A 198 6.93 10.93 25.59
CA PHE A 198 6.25 10.32 26.74
C PHE A 198 7.11 9.25 27.39
N LEU A 199 7.53 8.22 26.64
CA LEU A 199 8.48 7.19 27.04
C LEU A 199 9.58 7.05 25.98
N ASP A 200 10.77 6.60 26.39
CA ASP A 200 11.88 6.30 25.49
C ASP A 200 12.24 4.82 25.61
N ILE A 201 11.65 4.00 24.74
CA ILE A 201 11.82 2.55 24.72
C ILE A 201 12.48 2.19 23.40
N ALA A 202 13.73 1.71 23.45
CA ALA A 202 14.55 1.46 22.26
C ALA A 202 13.87 0.54 21.22
N LEU A 203 13.15 -0.50 21.67
CA LEU A 203 12.41 -1.41 20.80
C LEU A 203 11.17 -0.77 20.16
N LEU A 204 10.62 0.31 20.73
CA LEU A 204 9.44 1.01 20.21
C LEU A 204 9.79 2.33 19.49
N LYS A 205 11.08 2.55 19.22
CA LYS A 205 11.54 3.66 18.38
C LYS A 205 10.96 3.51 16.98
N GLY A 206 10.33 4.56 16.47
CA GLY A 206 9.63 4.58 15.20
C GLY A 206 8.24 3.94 15.23
N VAL A 207 7.70 3.60 16.40
CA VAL A 207 6.42 2.87 16.52
C VAL A 207 5.29 3.77 17.00
N VAL A 208 4.15 3.67 16.33
CA VAL A 208 2.83 4.11 16.83
C VAL A 208 2.03 2.87 17.21
N THR A 209 1.46 2.86 18.41
CA THR A 209 0.66 1.73 18.91
C THR A 209 -0.83 2.04 18.91
N ASP A 210 -1.67 1.05 18.60
CA ASP A 210 -3.11 1.12 18.71
C ASP A 210 -3.73 -0.18 19.25
N THR A 211 -4.96 -0.07 19.77
CA THR A 211 -5.66 -1.06 20.60
C THR A 211 -7.05 -1.36 20.03
N HIS A 212 -7.77 -2.34 20.58
CA HIS A 212 -9.18 -2.66 20.26
C HIS A 212 -9.51 -2.70 18.76
N PHE A 213 -8.65 -3.38 18.00
CA PHE A 213 -8.42 -3.03 16.60
C PHE A 213 -9.54 -3.46 15.67
N LYS A 214 -9.99 -4.71 15.76
CA LYS A 214 -10.98 -5.27 14.84
C LYS A 214 -12.39 -4.83 15.17
N GLU A 215 -12.85 -4.94 16.42
CA GLU A 215 -14.25 -4.65 16.77
C GLU A 215 -14.63 -3.19 16.51
N ARG A 216 -13.64 -2.29 16.53
CA ARG A 216 -13.83 -0.86 16.37
C ARG A 216 -13.37 -0.31 15.02
N ASP A 217 -13.07 -1.17 14.07
CA ASP A 217 -12.65 -0.81 12.71
C ASP A 217 -11.52 0.25 12.70
N ARG A 218 -10.40 -0.05 13.38
CA ARG A 218 -9.35 0.94 13.69
C ARG A 218 -8.20 1.00 12.69
N LEU A 219 -8.27 0.25 11.59
CA LEU A 219 -7.20 0.27 10.59
C LEU A 219 -7.03 1.66 9.95
N GLY A 220 -8.14 2.30 9.57
CA GLY A 220 -8.13 3.63 8.97
C GLY A 220 -7.54 4.69 9.90
N ARG A 221 -7.92 4.71 11.17
CA ARG A 221 -7.34 5.68 12.13
C ARG A 221 -5.87 5.42 12.40
N LEU A 222 -5.40 4.16 12.41
CA LEU A 222 -3.97 3.89 12.56
C LEU A 222 -3.18 4.46 11.38
N PHE A 223 -3.73 4.46 10.16
CA PHE A 223 -3.11 5.15 9.03
C PHE A 223 -2.96 6.65 9.29
N ALA A 224 -4.00 7.30 9.79
CA ALA A 224 -3.97 8.71 10.16
C ALA A 224 -2.98 9.00 11.30
N PHE A 225 -2.90 8.13 12.31
CA PHE A 225 -1.95 8.25 13.42
C PHE A 225 -0.51 8.16 12.92
N VAL A 226 -0.21 7.17 12.08
CA VAL A 226 1.11 7.02 11.46
C VAL A 226 1.45 8.23 10.59
N ALA A 227 0.50 8.73 9.77
CA ALA A 227 0.71 9.92 8.96
C ALA A 227 1.05 11.16 9.82
N LYS A 228 0.26 11.44 10.86
CA LYS A 228 0.51 12.53 11.82
C LYS A 228 1.85 12.38 12.54
N ALA A 229 2.19 11.16 12.97
CA ALA A 229 3.43 10.84 13.64
C ALA A 229 4.68 10.97 12.75
N GLN A 230 4.53 11.19 11.45
CA GLN A 230 5.64 11.48 10.55
C GLN A 230 5.90 12.98 10.36
N LEU A 231 5.03 13.85 10.86
CA LEU A 231 5.27 15.29 10.82
C LEU A 231 6.56 15.65 11.57
N GLY A 232 7.42 16.43 10.88
CA GLY A 232 8.72 16.86 11.39
C GLY A 232 9.80 15.78 11.38
N ARG A 233 9.49 14.54 10.96
CA ARG A 233 10.48 13.46 10.88
C ARG A 233 11.31 13.62 9.59
N PRO A 234 12.66 13.56 9.66
CA PRO A 234 13.51 13.65 8.48
C PRO A 234 13.14 12.62 7.39
N SER A 235 13.35 12.99 6.13
CA SER A 235 13.02 12.14 4.97
C SER A 235 13.95 10.94 4.81
N ASP A 236 15.18 11.03 5.31
CA ASP A 236 16.19 9.96 5.35
C ASP A 236 16.02 8.99 6.53
N SER A 237 15.23 9.37 7.54
CA SER A 237 14.90 8.49 8.65
C SER A 237 13.94 7.37 8.21
N PRO A 238 14.02 6.16 8.79
CA PRO A 238 13.01 5.12 8.54
C PRO A 238 11.60 5.63 8.81
N ALA A 239 10.64 5.24 7.98
CA ALA A 239 9.22 5.56 8.18
C ALA A 239 8.73 5.04 9.54
N MET A 240 7.72 5.70 10.11
CA MET A 240 7.06 5.19 11.30
C MET A 240 6.31 3.88 10.94
N ILE A 241 6.22 2.95 11.89
CA ILE A 241 5.37 1.77 11.75
C ILE A 241 4.18 1.87 12.72
N GLY A 242 3.01 1.46 12.25
CA GLY A 242 1.84 1.30 13.11
C GLY A 242 1.73 -0.13 13.61
N VAL A 243 1.47 -0.34 14.91
CA VAL A 243 1.22 -1.64 15.52
C VAL A 243 -0.17 -1.60 16.15
N GLY A 244 -1.16 -2.17 15.47
CA GLY A 244 -2.51 -2.37 15.99
C GLY A 244 -2.62 -3.76 16.61
N VAL A 245 -3.08 -3.87 17.86
CA VAL A 245 -3.29 -5.17 18.54
C VAL A 245 -4.76 -5.34 18.87
N ASP A 246 -5.30 -6.52 18.57
CA ASP A 246 -6.72 -6.84 18.78
C ASP A 246 -7.10 -6.99 20.25
N GLU A 247 -8.38 -6.82 20.57
CA GLU A 247 -8.96 -7.08 21.90
C GLU A 247 -8.67 -8.50 22.38
N SER A 248 -8.74 -9.48 21.47
CA SER A 248 -8.50 -10.89 21.75
C SER A 248 -7.01 -11.28 21.66
N ALA A 249 -6.10 -10.31 21.58
CA ALA A 249 -4.68 -10.57 21.32
C ALA A 249 -3.71 -9.77 22.20
N ALA A 250 -2.51 -10.33 22.32
CA ALA A 250 -1.36 -9.68 22.88
C ALA A 250 -0.08 -10.00 22.08
N VAL A 251 0.82 -9.02 21.96
CA VAL A 251 2.15 -9.19 21.37
C VAL A 251 3.18 -9.15 22.49
N ALA A 252 3.81 -10.28 22.76
CA ALA A 252 4.90 -10.39 23.73
C ALA A 252 6.24 -10.27 23.00
N VAL A 253 6.95 -9.18 23.26
CA VAL A 253 8.23 -8.82 22.62
C VAL A 253 9.37 -9.14 23.58
N GLU A 254 10.25 -10.02 23.14
CA GLU A 254 11.50 -10.37 23.82
C GLU A 254 12.48 -9.19 23.84
N ALA A 255 13.47 -9.25 24.74
CA ALA A 255 14.50 -8.19 24.85
C ALA A 255 15.33 -8.00 23.57
N ASP A 256 15.38 -9.00 22.69
CA ASP A 256 16.03 -8.94 21.38
C ASP A 256 15.15 -8.37 20.26
N GLY A 257 13.91 -7.95 20.58
CA GLY A 257 12.96 -7.36 19.64
C GLY A 257 12.03 -8.35 18.94
N ARG A 258 12.15 -9.66 19.19
CA ARG A 258 11.24 -10.67 18.61
C ARG A 258 9.91 -10.71 19.35
N GLY A 259 8.82 -10.40 18.65
CA GLY A 259 7.45 -10.40 19.14
C GLY A 259 6.62 -11.61 18.69
N ARG A 260 5.90 -12.25 19.61
CA ARG A 260 4.94 -13.34 19.32
C ARG A 260 3.52 -12.96 19.72
N VAL A 261 2.55 -13.41 18.94
CA VAL A 261 1.12 -13.22 19.23
C VAL A 261 0.63 -14.32 20.17
N TYR A 262 -0.01 -13.90 21.25
CA TYR A 262 -0.91 -14.70 22.05
C TYR A 262 -2.34 -14.29 21.72
N ALA A 263 -3.22 -15.24 21.44
CA ALA A 263 -4.61 -14.98 21.09
C ALA A 263 -5.54 -15.77 21.99
N THR A 264 -6.66 -15.18 22.40
CA THR A 264 -7.76 -15.84 23.13
C THR A 264 -8.85 -16.34 22.19
N GLU A 265 -8.84 -15.89 20.93
CA GLU A 265 -9.77 -16.30 19.88
C GLU A 265 -8.99 -16.74 18.61
N PRO A 266 -9.57 -17.61 17.75
CA PRO A 266 -8.87 -18.12 16.56
C PRO A 266 -8.41 -17.04 15.57
N ASP A 267 -9.08 -15.90 15.53
CA ASP A 267 -8.80 -14.77 14.66
C ASP A 267 -8.17 -13.57 15.38
N GLY A 268 -7.80 -13.73 16.65
CA GLY A 268 -7.03 -12.73 17.40
C GLY A 268 -5.64 -12.54 16.81
N GLY A 269 -5.25 -11.29 16.59
CA GLY A 269 -4.02 -10.96 15.87
C GLY A 269 -3.47 -9.56 16.12
N ALA A 270 -2.48 -9.20 15.30
CA ALA A 270 -1.92 -7.86 15.26
C ALA A 270 -1.69 -7.41 13.81
N TRP A 271 -1.75 -6.10 13.57
CA TRP A 271 -1.58 -5.47 12.28
C TRP A 271 -0.37 -4.54 12.30
N ILE A 272 0.53 -4.76 11.36
CA ILE A 272 1.73 -3.94 11.18
C ILE A 272 1.54 -3.08 9.93
N VAL A 273 1.38 -1.78 10.13
CA VAL A 273 1.24 -0.78 9.07
C VAL A 273 2.62 -0.22 8.73
N ASP A 274 2.99 -0.34 7.45
CA ASP A 274 4.18 0.31 6.89
C ASP A 274 3.87 1.79 6.60
N GLY A 275 4.53 2.72 7.30
CA GLY A 275 4.28 4.15 7.14
C GLY A 275 4.93 4.80 5.92
N SER A 276 5.63 4.05 5.07
CA SER A 276 6.33 4.61 3.90
C SER A 276 5.37 5.33 2.95
N ALA A 277 4.20 4.74 2.67
CA ALA A 277 3.14 5.35 1.86
C ALA A 277 2.37 6.47 2.58
N LEU A 278 2.59 6.63 3.89
CA LEU A 278 1.90 7.60 4.75
C LEU A 278 2.76 8.84 5.04
N ARG A 279 3.92 8.97 4.36
CA ARG A 279 4.74 10.20 4.37
C ARG A 279 4.13 11.25 3.43
N VAL A 280 2.92 11.67 3.76
CA VAL A 280 2.15 12.64 2.98
C VAL A 280 2.36 14.06 3.50
N ALA A 281 2.28 15.05 2.62
CA ALA A 281 2.41 16.45 3.01
C ALA A 281 1.24 16.86 3.92
N PRO A 282 1.47 17.65 4.98
CA PRO A 282 0.40 18.19 5.79
C PRO A 282 -0.47 19.13 4.95
N SER A 283 -1.69 18.70 4.67
CA SER A 283 -2.75 19.51 4.08
C SER A 283 -3.98 19.45 4.99
N ARG A 284 -4.84 20.48 4.92
CA ARG A 284 -6.20 20.35 5.46
C ARG A 284 -6.98 19.46 4.50
N GLY A 285 -7.66 18.46 5.05
CA GLY A 285 -8.55 17.58 4.30
C GLY A 285 -8.11 16.12 4.35
N VAL A 286 -8.72 15.34 3.46
CA VAL A 286 -8.74 13.88 3.53
C VAL A 286 -7.36 13.27 3.28
N LEU A 287 -7.02 12.23 4.04
CA LEU A 287 -5.86 11.38 3.79
C LEU A 287 -6.02 10.70 2.43
N VAL A 288 -5.10 11.01 1.51
CA VAL A 288 -4.99 10.33 0.22
C VAL A 288 -3.64 9.62 0.17
N ALA A 289 -3.69 8.28 0.21
CA ALA A 289 -2.50 7.46 0.10
C ALA A 289 -2.86 6.10 -0.50
N ASP A 290 -2.05 5.64 -1.44
CA ASP A 290 -2.23 4.37 -2.13
C ASP A 290 -1.21 3.33 -1.67
N ARG A 291 -1.59 2.06 -1.78
CA ARG A 291 -0.73 0.88 -1.53
C ARG A 291 -0.10 0.88 -0.15
N ILE A 292 -0.82 1.36 0.87
CA ILE A 292 -0.43 1.24 2.27
C ILE A 292 -0.33 -0.26 2.60
N LYS A 293 0.89 -0.72 2.88
CA LYS A 293 1.16 -2.13 3.16
C LYS A 293 0.80 -2.44 4.60
N VAL A 294 -0.03 -3.46 4.78
CA VAL A 294 -0.46 -3.95 6.10
C VAL A 294 -0.12 -5.43 6.19
N THR A 295 0.67 -5.79 7.18
CA THR A 295 1.03 -7.17 7.46
C THR A 295 0.22 -7.66 8.64
N VAL A 296 -0.59 -8.70 8.44
CA VAL A 296 -1.43 -9.30 9.48
C VAL A 296 -0.68 -10.44 10.13
N MET A 297 -0.65 -10.45 11.46
CA MET A 297 0.01 -11.44 12.28
C MET A 297 -1.00 -12.36 12.96
N ASN A 298 -0.66 -13.64 13.05
CA ASN A 298 -1.33 -14.63 13.89
C ASN A 298 -0.31 -15.27 14.85
N THR A 299 -0.70 -16.33 15.55
CA THR A 299 0.14 -17.06 16.52
C THR A 299 1.37 -17.74 15.90
N ALA A 300 1.43 -17.94 14.58
CA ALA A 300 2.60 -18.47 13.88
C ALA A 300 3.59 -17.37 13.45
N SER A 301 3.19 -16.10 13.48
CA SER A 301 3.99 -14.96 13.03
C SER A 301 5.02 -14.52 14.08
N VAL A 302 6.13 -13.91 13.62
CA VAL A 302 7.14 -13.29 14.48
C VAL A 302 7.41 -11.85 14.00
N LEU A 303 7.13 -10.87 14.85
CA LEU A 303 7.47 -9.45 14.62
C LEU A 303 8.92 -9.17 15.04
N HIS A 304 9.63 -8.33 14.30
CA HIS A 304 10.96 -7.85 14.64
C HIS A 304 10.97 -6.35 14.81
N LEU A 305 11.02 -5.90 16.06
CA LEU A 305 11.10 -4.49 16.41
C LEU A 305 12.57 -4.01 16.53
N PRO A 306 12.87 -2.74 16.19
CA PRO A 306 11.94 -1.70 15.70
C PRO A 306 11.65 -1.77 14.19
N SER A 307 12.21 -2.74 13.46
CA SER A 307 12.14 -2.77 11.99
C SER A 307 10.75 -2.96 11.38
N GLY A 308 9.80 -3.54 12.13
CA GLY A 308 8.47 -3.89 11.62
C GLY A 308 8.45 -5.11 10.69
N ARG A 309 9.59 -5.79 10.47
CA ARG A 309 9.63 -7.04 9.70
C ARG A 309 8.81 -8.10 10.40
N VAL A 310 8.03 -8.87 9.64
CA VAL A 310 7.26 -10.01 10.14
C VAL A 310 7.68 -11.26 9.39
N ASP A 311 8.11 -12.28 10.12
CA ASP A 311 8.31 -13.62 9.58
C ASP A 311 7.01 -14.42 9.69
N ASN A 312 6.71 -15.26 8.69
CA ASN A 312 5.48 -16.05 8.59
C ASN A 312 4.18 -15.24 8.81
N PRO A 313 3.96 -14.15 8.03
CA PRO A 313 2.75 -13.36 8.17
C PRO A 313 1.51 -14.18 7.81
N ALA A 314 0.39 -13.95 8.51
CA ALA A 314 -0.89 -14.57 8.19
C ALA A 314 -1.40 -14.10 6.83
N SER A 315 -1.25 -12.80 6.54
CA SER A 315 -1.47 -12.23 5.21
C SER A 315 -0.73 -10.91 5.06
N VAL A 316 -0.49 -10.49 3.81
CA VAL A 316 0.02 -9.15 3.48
C VAL A 316 -0.98 -8.50 2.52
N ARG A 317 -1.57 -7.39 2.96
CA ARG A 317 -2.61 -6.66 2.24
C ARG A 317 -2.14 -5.27 1.88
N ARG A 318 -2.81 -4.67 0.89
CA ARG A 318 -2.55 -3.28 0.47
C ARG A 318 -3.85 -2.52 0.49
N TYR A 319 -3.81 -1.30 1.00
CA TYR A 319 -4.98 -0.45 1.11
C TYR A 319 -4.74 0.90 0.46
N ALA A 320 -5.80 1.46 -0.10
CA ALA A 320 -5.89 2.88 -0.43
C ALA A 320 -6.71 3.56 0.67
N ALA A 321 -6.28 4.74 1.09
CA ALA A 321 -7.06 5.68 1.88
C ALA A 321 -7.46 6.84 0.98
N ALA A 322 -8.76 7.08 0.84
CA ALA A 322 -9.32 8.21 0.07
C ALA A 322 -10.78 8.44 0.49
N GLY A 323 -11.26 9.68 0.37
CA GLY A 323 -12.66 10.01 0.69
C GLY A 323 -13.09 9.78 2.15
N GLY A 324 -12.16 9.64 3.09
CA GLY A 324 -12.48 9.29 4.49
C GLY A 324 -12.67 7.79 4.72
N GLU A 325 -12.39 6.96 3.71
CA GLU A 325 -12.56 5.51 3.74
C GLU A 325 -11.25 4.82 3.37
N ILE A 326 -11.18 3.52 3.66
CA ILE A 326 -10.13 2.64 3.16
C ILE A 326 -10.71 1.57 2.25
N SER A 327 -9.97 1.18 1.21
CA SER A 327 -10.34 0.08 0.33
C SER A 327 -9.15 -0.85 0.10
N GLU A 328 -9.39 -2.17 0.13
CA GLU A 328 -8.35 -3.14 -0.18
C GLU A 328 -8.02 -3.11 -1.68
N MET A 329 -6.73 -3.19 -1.98
CA MET A 329 -6.17 -3.11 -3.32
C MET A 329 -5.60 -4.47 -3.72
N PRO A 330 -5.68 -4.84 -5.01
CA PRO A 330 -5.10 -6.09 -5.46
C PRO A 330 -3.58 -6.09 -5.28
N ARG A 331 -3.04 -7.28 -4.95
CA ARG A 331 -1.59 -7.50 -4.84
C ARG A 331 -0.86 -7.08 -6.11
N TRP A 332 -1.35 -7.55 -7.24
CA TRP A 332 -0.89 -7.24 -8.60
C TRP A 332 -2.10 -7.14 -9.54
N SER A 333 -1.93 -6.54 -10.70
CA SER A 333 -2.97 -6.45 -11.73
C SER A 333 -2.37 -6.44 -13.12
N LEU A 334 -3.01 -7.08 -14.10
CA LEU A 334 -2.57 -7.12 -15.49
C LEU A 334 -3.77 -6.88 -16.42
N ALA A 335 -3.58 -6.03 -17.41
CA ALA A 335 -4.51 -5.83 -18.51
C ALA A 335 -3.79 -5.91 -19.85
N ILE A 336 -4.49 -6.39 -20.87
CA ILE A 336 -3.98 -6.53 -22.23
C ILE A 336 -4.98 -6.01 -23.26
N HIS A 337 -4.48 -5.69 -24.46
CA HIS A 337 -5.28 -5.57 -25.67
C HIS A 337 -4.64 -6.35 -26.83
N GLY A 338 -5.49 -6.85 -27.74
CA GLY A 338 -5.12 -7.50 -28.99
C GLY A 338 -5.43 -6.64 -30.23
N GLY A 339 -5.82 -5.38 -30.04
CA GLY A 339 -6.09 -4.41 -31.10
C GLY A 339 -7.51 -3.87 -31.09
N ALA A 340 -7.64 -2.59 -31.44
CA ALA A 340 -8.91 -1.91 -31.70
C ALA A 340 -9.19 -1.85 -33.21
N GLY A 341 -10.46 -1.85 -33.57
CA GLY A 341 -10.91 -1.82 -34.97
C GLY A 341 -12.44 -1.92 -35.09
N VAL A 342 -12.91 -1.86 -36.34
CA VAL A 342 -14.30 -2.14 -36.74
C VAL A 342 -14.58 -3.65 -36.54
N ILE A 343 -14.89 -4.04 -35.30
CA ILE A 343 -15.23 -5.42 -34.92
C ILE A 343 -16.73 -5.49 -34.68
N GLU A 344 -17.50 -5.59 -35.76
CA GLU A 344 -18.97 -5.63 -35.68
C GLU A 344 -19.47 -7.00 -35.18
N ARG A 345 -20.47 -6.98 -34.31
CA ARG A 345 -21.13 -8.20 -33.82
C ARG A 345 -21.75 -8.95 -34.99
N GLY A 346 -21.46 -10.25 -35.11
CA GLY A 346 -21.93 -11.10 -36.20
C GLY A 346 -20.98 -11.22 -37.40
N THR A 347 -19.89 -10.43 -37.45
CA THR A 347 -18.84 -10.59 -38.47
C THR A 347 -17.83 -11.71 -38.14
N LEU A 348 -17.73 -12.08 -36.86
CA LEU A 348 -16.93 -13.21 -36.39
C LEU A 348 -17.78 -14.48 -36.31
N THR A 349 -17.26 -15.60 -36.83
CA THR A 349 -17.85 -16.90 -36.55
C THR A 349 -17.65 -17.25 -35.06
N PRO A 350 -18.55 -18.04 -34.44
CA PRO A 350 -18.40 -18.44 -33.03
C PRO A 350 -17.04 -19.09 -32.73
N ALA A 351 -16.51 -19.89 -33.67
CA ALA A 351 -15.19 -20.50 -33.55
C ALA A 351 -14.04 -19.47 -33.55
N LYS A 352 -14.12 -18.46 -34.43
CA LYS A 352 -13.10 -17.39 -34.49
C LYS A 352 -13.15 -16.50 -33.26
N GLU A 353 -14.35 -16.17 -32.79
CA GLU A 353 -14.52 -15.43 -31.52
C GLU A 353 -13.92 -16.20 -30.34
N ALA A 354 -14.23 -17.50 -30.22
CA ALA A 354 -13.68 -18.35 -29.16
C ALA A 354 -12.14 -18.42 -29.22
N ALA A 355 -11.56 -18.49 -30.42
CA ALA A 355 -10.12 -18.50 -30.60
C ALA A 355 -9.44 -17.18 -30.17
N TYR A 356 -10.04 -16.02 -30.47
CA TYR A 356 -9.57 -14.73 -29.98
C TYR A 356 -9.60 -14.66 -28.45
N ARG A 357 -10.72 -15.08 -27.83
CA ARG A 357 -10.85 -15.11 -26.36
C ARG A 357 -9.85 -16.05 -25.72
N ALA A 358 -9.60 -17.21 -26.33
CA ALA A 358 -8.59 -18.17 -25.86
C ALA A 358 -7.18 -17.56 -25.90
N GLY A 359 -6.81 -16.89 -27.00
CA GLY A 359 -5.51 -16.21 -27.13
C GLY A 359 -5.31 -15.09 -26.11
N LEU A 360 -6.35 -14.28 -25.87
CA LEU A 360 -6.32 -13.26 -24.80
C LEU A 360 -6.15 -13.90 -23.42
N ALA A 361 -6.88 -14.97 -23.13
CA ALA A 361 -6.80 -15.67 -21.86
C ALA A 361 -5.42 -16.32 -21.64
N GLU A 362 -4.81 -16.87 -22.68
CA GLU A 362 -3.45 -17.43 -22.63
C GLU A 362 -2.41 -16.36 -22.32
N ALA A 363 -2.47 -15.20 -22.98
CA ALA A 363 -1.57 -14.08 -22.73
C ALA A 363 -1.70 -13.54 -21.28
N LEU A 364 -2.94 -13.43 -20.79
CA LEU A 364 -3.22 -13.05 -19.41
C LEU A 364 -2.64 -14.07 -18.41
N ARG A 365 -2.78 -15.38 -18.66
CA ARG A 365 -2.21 -16.42 -17.79
C ARG A 365 -0.68 -16.37 -17.77
N ALA A 366 -0.05 -16.16 -18.93
CA ALA A 366 1.41 -16.07 -19.02
C ALA A 366 1.96 -14.91 -18.19
N GLY A 367 1.40 -13.70 -18.35
CA GLY A 367 1.78 -12.54 -17.54
C GLY A 367 1.40 -12.70 -16.05
N GLY A 368 0.21 -13.22 -15.76
CA GLY A 368 -0.26 -13.49 -14.40
C GLY A 368 0.64 -14.47 -13.64
N ALA A 369 1.14 -15.51 -14.31
CA ALA A 369 2.06 -16.48 -13.71
C ALA A 369 3.40 -15.84 -13.27
N VAL A 370 3.88 -14.81 -13.98
CA VAL A 370 5.05 -14.03 -13.56
C VAL A 370 4.73 -13.27 -12.27
N LEU A 371 3.60 -12.57 -12.25
CA LEU A 371 3.18 -11.75 -11.11
C LEU A 371 2.84 -12.58 -9.86
N ASP A 372 2.28 -13.77 -10.04
CA ASP A 372 1.93 -14.66 -8.92
C ASP A 372 3.15 -15.14 -8.14
N ARG A 373 4.26 -15.39 -8.87
CA ARG A 373 5.56 -15.72 -8.28
C ARG A 373 6.33 -14.50 -7.74
N GLY A 374 5.73 -13.31 -7.79
CA GLY A 374 6.37 -12.06 -7.34
C GLY A 374 7.38 -11.48 -8.33
N GLY A 375 7.31 -11.87 -9.61
CA GLY A 375 8.13 -11.25 -10.67
C GLY A 375 7.72 -9.80 -10.95
N PRO A 376 8.62 -9.00 -11.54
CA PRO A 376 8.38 -7.58 -11.80
C PRO A 376 7.35 -7.35 -12.90
N ALA A 377 6.66 -6.20 -12.86
CA ALA A 377 5.64 -5.82 -13.84
C ALA A 377 6.18 -5.86 -15.28
N LEU A 378 7.44 -5.47 -15.45
CA LEU A 378 8.15 -5.42 -16.72
C LEU A 378 8.28 -6.79 -17.41
N ASP A 379 8.51 -7.84 -16.63
CA ASP A 379 8.60 -9.21 -17.15
C ASP A 379 7.20 -9.76 -17.46
N ALA A 380 6.19 -9.36 -16.68
CA ALA A 380 4.81 -9.77 -16.90
C ALA A 380 4.23 -9.21 -18.21
N VAL A 381 4.46 -7.93 -18.51
CA VAL A 381 4.02 -7.33 -19.78
C VAL A 381 4.74 -7.93 -20.99
N ALA A 382 6.03 -8.22 -20.87
CA ALA A 382 6.79 -8.90 -21.93
C ALA A 382 6.27 -10.33 -22.16
N ALA A 383 6.04 -11.11 -21.09
CA ALA A 383 5.49 -12.46 -21.19
C ALA A 383 4.10 -12.49 -21.86
N ALA A 384 3.21 -11.55 -21.50
CA ALA A 384 1.90 -11.45 -22.13
C ALA A 384 2.00 -11.09 -23.62
N VAL A 385 2.84 -10.11 -23.97
CA VAL A 385 3.01 -9.67 -25.37
C VAL A 385 3.65 -10.76 -26.23
N ARG A 386 4.60 -11.56 -25.71
CA ARG A 386 5.17 -12.72 -26.45
C ARG A 386 4.10 -13.71 -26.90
N ILE A 387 3.12 -14.01 -26.04
CA ILE A 387 2.00 -14.90 -26.40
C ILE A 387 1.17 -14.29 -27.52
N LEU A 388 0.93 -12.99 -27.48
CA LEU A 388 0.19 -12.29 -28.53
C LEU A 388 0.99 -12.20 -29.84
N GLU A 389 2.31 -12.05 -29.77
CA GLU A 389 3.21 -12.05 -30.93
C GLU A 389 3.34 -13.43 -31.60
N ASP A 390 3.25 -14.53 -30.85
CA ASP A 390 3.28 -15.87 -31.44
C ASP A 390 1.91 -16.33 -31.98
N ASN A 391 0.83 -15.66 -31.58
CA ASN A 391 -0.53 -16.03 -31.95
C ASN A 391 -0.94 -15.38 -33.29
N PRO A 392 -1.16 -16.18 -34.36
CA PRO A 392 -1.38 -15.70 -35.73
C PRO A 392 -2.64 -14.85 -35.93
N LEU A 393 -3.53 -14.78 -34.93
CA LEU A 393 -4.77 -14.01 -34.99
C LEU A 393 -4.55 -12.51 -34.77
N PHE A 394 -3.47 -12.13 -34.09
CA PHE A 394 -3.16 -10.75 -33.75
C PHE A 394 -2.12 -10.16 -34.69
N ASN A 395 -2.11 -8.84 -34.87
CA ASN A 395 -1.19 -8.16 -35.79
C ASN A 395 0.08 -7.69 -35.06
N ALA A 396 0.82 -8.66 -34.53
CA ALA A 396 2.17 -8.49 -33.98
C ALA A 396 2.92 -9.80 -34.15
N GLY A 397 4.23 -9.78 -34.39
CA GLY A 397 4.99 -11.00 -34.66
C GLY A 397 4.34 -11.86 -35.77
N ARG A 398 4.05 -13.12 -35.46
CA ARG A 398 3.30 -14.03 -36.32
C ARG A 398 1.87 -13.53 -36.49
N GLY A 399 1.47 -13.25 -37.74
CA GLY A 399 0.17 -12.64 -38.02
C GLY A 399 0.23 -11.13 -38.26
N ALA A 400 1.44 -10.56 -38.31
CA ALA A 400 1.65 -9.19 -38.74
C ALA A 400 1.12 -8.92 -40.15
N VAL A 401 0.61 -7.71 -40.36
CA VAL A 401 0.20 -7.20 -41.67
C VAL A 401 1.40 -6.93 -42.58
N PHE A 402 1.11 -6.79 -43.87
CA PHE A 402 2.12 -6.57 -44.89
C PHE A 402 2.25 -5.11 -45.30
N THR A 403 3.46 -4.69 -45.64
CA THR A 403 3.74 -3.44 -46.36
C THR A 403 3.17 -3.49 -47.79
N ALA A 404 3.16 -2.35 -48.48
CA ALA A 404 2.75 -2.28 -49.88
C ALA A 404 3.60 -3.21 -50.79
N GLU A 405 4.86 -3.42 -50.44
CA GLU A 405 5.82 -4.29 -51.13
C GLU A 405 5.65 -5.78 -50.77
N GLY A 406 4.76 -6.12 -49.84
CA GLY A 406 4.48 -7.51 -49.45
C GLY A 406 5.48 -8.08 -48.44
N ARG A 407 6.07 -7.24 -47.59
CA ARG A 407 6.95 -7.66 -46.49
C ARG A 407 6.29 -7.44 -45.13
N ASN A 408 6.74 -8.15 -44.10
CA ASN A 408 6.40 -7.83 -42.72
C ASN A 408 7.50 -6.95 -42.12
N GLU A 409 7.11 -5.84 -41.51
CA GLU A 409 8.00 -4.92 -40.79
C GLU A 409 7.36 -4.66 -39.42
N LEU A 410 8.09 -4.91 -38.34
CA LEU A 410 7.53 -4.97 -36.99
C LEU A 410 8.06 -3.83 -36.13
N ASP A 411 7.20 -3.30 -35.25
CA ASP A 411 7.53 -2.25 -34.30
C ASP A 411 7.14 -2.70 -32.88
N ALA A 412 7.94 -2.37 -31.87
CA ALA A 412 7.60 -2.64 -30.47
C ALA A 412 8.28 -1.66 -29.50
N ALA A 413 7.68 -1.46 -28.34
CA ALA A 413 8.28 -0.75 -27.22
C ALA A 413 7.89 -1.36 -25.86
N ILE A 414 8.76 -1.14 -24.88
CA ILE A 414 8.56 -1.51 -23.48
C ILE A 414 9.10 -0.41 -22.57
N MET A 415 8.42 -0.14 -21.46
CA MET A 415 8.83 0.90 -20.50
C MET A 415 8.61 0.45 -19.06
N ASP A 416 9.64 0.67 -18.23
CA ASP A 416 9.60 0.48 -16.79
C ASP A 416 9.16 1.78 -16.10
N GLY A 417 8.05 1.74 -15.37
CA GLY A 417 7.52 2.88 -14.65
C GLY A 417 8.35 3.29 -13.43
N ALA A 418 9.15 2.38 -12.85
CA ALA A 418 9.96 2.68 -11.69
C ALA A 418 11.16 3.56 -12.05
N THR A 419 11.86 3.22 -13.13
CA THR A 419 13.09 3.91 -13.56
C THR A 419 12.90 4.83 -14.76
N GLN A 420 11.75 4.77 -15.43
CA GLN A 420 11.49 5.38 -16.74
C GLN A 420 12.43 4.91 -17.86
N LYS A 421 13.21 3.84 -17.63
CA LYS A 421 13.94 3.19 -18.71
C LYS A 421 12.94 2.66 -19.73
N ALA A 422 13.27 2.86 -21.00
CA ALA A 422 12.45 2.44 -22.11
C ALA A 422 13.35 1.87 -23.21
N GLY A 423 12.79 0.93 -23.97
CA GLY A 423 13.41 0.37 -25.15
C GLY A 423 12.38 0.21 -26.25
N ALA A 424 12.79 0.47 -27.48
CA ALA A 424 11.94 0.46 -28.64
C ALA A 424 12.69 0.02 -29.89
N VAL A 425 11.96 -0.63 -30.80
CA VAL A 425 12.43 -0.96 -32.14
C VAL A 425 11.38 -0.67 -33.19
N ALA A 426 11.82 -0.27 -34.38
CA ALA A 426 10.94 -0.04 -35.51
C ALA A 426 11.47 -0.64 -36.81
N GLY A 427 10.56 -1.20 -37.61
CA GLY A 427 10.86 -1.78 -38.92
C GLY A 427 11.79 -2.99 -38.87
N VAL A 428 11.73 -3.80 -37.81
CA VAL A 428 12.53 -5.04 -37.71
C VAL A 428 11.87 -6.18 -38.47
N THR A 429 12.67 -7.13 -38.97
CA THR A 429 12.19 -8.07 -39.98
C THR A 429 12.50 -9.53 -39.69
N ARG A 430 13.29 -9.83 -38.64
CA ARG A 430 13.77 -11.19 -38.38
C ARG A 430 13.67 -11.68 -36.94
N THR A 431 13.50 -10.79 -35.98
CA THR A 431 13.39 -11.18 -34.56
C THR A 431 12.02 -11.76 -34.28
N ARG A 432 11.94 -12.99 -33.77
CA ARG A 432 10.65 -13.67 -33.52
C ARG A 432 9.71 -12.84 -32.64
N HIS A 433 10.26 -12.29 -31.55
CA HIS A 433 9.55 -11.48 -30.57
C HIS A 433 10.13 -10.06 -30.53
N PRO A 434 9.61 -9.12 -31.34
CA PRO A 434 10.04 -7.72 -31.31
C PRO A 434 10.05 -7.09 -29.91
N ILE A 435 9.14 -7.50 -29.01
CA ILE A 435 9.14 -7.00 -27.63
C ILE A 435 10.42 -7.35 -26.85
N ASP A 436 11.03 -8.49 -27.14
CA ASP A 436 12.28 -8.92 -26.50
C ASP A 436 13.47 -8.13 -27.01
N LEU A 437 13.44 -7.77 -28.29
CA LEU A 437 14.43 -6.86 -28.86
C LEU A 437 14.29 -5.46 -28.26
N ALA A 438 13.06 -4.94 -28.11
CA ALA A 438 12.82 -3.69 -27.41
C ALA A 438 13.36 -3.75 -25.96
N ARG A 439 13.12 -4.85 -25.23
CA ARG A 439 13.70 -5.07 -23.89
C ARG A 439 15.23 -5.11 -23.91
N ALA A 440 15.84 -5.77 -24.89
CA ALA A 440 17.29 -5.80 -25.04
C ALA A 440 17.87 -4.42 -25.33
N VAL A 441 17.20 -3.58 -26.12
CA VAL A 441 17.62 -2.18 -26.35
C VAL A 441 17.69 -1.43 -25.02
N MET A 442 16.65 -1.54 -24.20
CA MET A 442 16.57 -0.90 -22.88
C MET A 442 17.68 -1.37 -21.92
N ASP A 443 17.93 -2.68 -21.86
CA ASP A 443 18.81 -3.29 -20.85
C ASP A 443 20.29 -3.31 -21.26
N LYS A 444 20.58 -3.39 -22.57
CA LYS A 444 21.93 -3.69 -23.09
C LYS A 444 22.54 -2.53 -23.88
N THR A 445 21.84 -1.41 -24.01
CA THR A 445 22.36 -0.21 -24.69
C THR A 445 22.19 1.04 -23.83
N ARG A 446 22.77 2.16 -24.28
CA ARG A 446 22.50 3.49 -23.72
C ARG A 446 21.38 4.22 -24.47
N HIS A 447 20.77 3.56 -25.46
CA HIS A 447 19.78 4.14 -26.37
C HIS A 447 18.38 3.71 -25.97
N VAL A 448 17.39 4.50 -26.39
CA VAL A 448 15.97 4.16 -26.19
C VAL A 448 15.40 3.45 -27.42
N MET A 449 15.81 3.83 -28.63
CA MET A 449 15.19 3.32 -29.86
C MET A 449 16.24 2.96 -30.91
N LEU A 450 16.12 1.77 -31.50
CA LEU A 450 16.85 1.35 -32.70
C LEU A 450 15.86 1.09 -33.85
N ALA A 451 16.34 1.09 -35.10
CA ALA A 451 15.46 0.86 -36.24
C ALA A 451 16.13 0.06 -37.35
N ARG A 452 15.30 -0.67 -38.11
CA ARG A 452 15.63 -1.38 -39.35
C ARG A 452 16.86 -2.29 -39.20
N ASP A 453 17.72 -2.33 -40.21
CA ASP A 453 18.93 -3.15 -40.27
C ASP A 453 19.84 -3.00 -39.04
N GLY A 454 19.89 -1.80 -38.44
CA GLY A 454 20.66 -1.57 -37.22
C GLY A 454 20.08 -2.32 -36.01
N ALA A 455 18.75 -2.36 -35.89
CA ALA A 455 18.05 -3.12 -34.86
C ALA A 455 18.11 -4.63 -35.12
N ASP A 456 17.95 -5.08 -36.37
CA ASP A 456 18.07 -6.50 -36.73
C ASP A 456 19.50 -7.02 -36.48
N ARG A 457 20.54 -6.23 -36.81
CA ARG A 457 21.93 -6.59 -36.47
C ARG A 457 22.14 -6.69 -34.97
N PHE A 458 21.66 -5.70 -34.21
CA PHE A 458 21.74 -5.72 -32.75
C PHE A 458 21.03 -6.94 -32.16
N SER A 459 19.87 -7.34 -32.71
CA SER A 459 19.16 -8.55 -32.31
C SER A 459 20.01 -9.82 -32.40
N ILE A 460 20.74 -9.97 -33.51
CA ILE A 460 21.68 -11.08 -33.73
C ILE A 460 22.82 -11.02 -32.71
N GLU A 461 23.40 -9.84 -32.47
CA GLU A 461 24.49 -9.65 -31.50
C GLU A 461 24.08 -9.99 -30.06
N GLN A 462 22.81 -9.76 -29.71
CA GLN A 462 22.26 -10.13 -28.40
C GLN A 462 21.82 -11.60 -28.30
N GLY A 463 21.94 -12.38 -29.39
CA GLY A 463 21.58 -13.80 -29.40
C GLY A 463 20.07 -14.06 -29.30
N LEU A 464 19.24 -13.12 -29.73
CA LEU A 464 17.78 -13.30 -29.74
C LEU A 464 17.35 -14.27 -30.87
N GLU A 465 16.22 -14.95 -30.68
CA GLU A 465 15.71 -15.91 -31.65
C GLU A 465 15.38 -15.24 -32.99
N GLN A 466 16.02 -15.72 -34.05
CA GLN A 466 15.81 -15.27 -35.41
C GLN A 466 14.88 -16.24 -36.15
N VAL A 467 13.96 -15.70 -36.92
CA VAL A 467 13.05 -16.45 -37.80
C VAL A 467 13.17 -15.96 -39.24
N ALA A 468 12.79 -16.82 -40.18
CA ALA A 468 12.66 -16.44 -41.57
C ALA A 468 11.40 -15.56 -41.76
N PRO A 469 11.38 -14.60 -42.71
CA PRO A 469 10.24 -13.71 -42.91
C PRO A 469 8.90 -14.44 -43.12
N GLU A 470 8.93 -15.65 -43.67
CA GLU A 470 7.77 -16.52 -43.90
C GLU A 470 7.07 -16.94 -42.60
N TRP A 471 7.76 -16.90 -41.46
CA TRP A 471 7.17 -17.17 -40.15
C TRP A 471 6.08 -16.15 -39.79
N PHE A 472 6.30 -14.88 -40.12
CA PHE A 472 5.38 -13.80 -39.78
C PHE A 472 4.12 -13.83 -40.64
N ARG A 473 4.21 -14.43 -41.84
CA ARG A 473 3.13 -14.52 -42.81
C ARG A 473 2.02 -15.45 -42.33
N THR A 474 0.79 -14.98 -42.49
CA THR A 474 -0.40 -15.83 -42.54
C THR A 474 -1.14 -15.61 -43.85
N GLU A 475 -1.85 -16.63 -44.32
CA GLU A 475 -2.60 -16.52 -45.57
C GLU A 475 -3.73 -15.49 -45.46
N GLU A 476 -4.38 -15.38 -44.31
CA GLU A 476 -5.41 -14.36 -44.05
C GLU A 476 -4.86 -12.94 -44.26
N ARG A 477 -3.69 -12.61 -43.66
CA ARG A 477 -3.07 -11.28 -43.80
C ARG A 477 -2.59 -11.01 -45.22
N TRP A 478 -2.16 -12.05 -45.93
CA TRP A 478 -1.78 -11.92 -47.33
C TRP A 478 -2.98 -11.56 -48.21
N GLN A 479 -4.11 -12.24 -48.02
CA GLN A 479 -5.34 -11.94 -48.75
C GLN A 479 -5.86 -10.53 -48.46
N GLN A 480 -5.69 -10.03 -47.22
CA GLN A 480 -5.98 -8.63 -46.89
C GLN A 480 -5.13 -7.65 -47.71
N LEU A 481 -3.83 -7.93 -47.90
CA LEU A 481 -2.97 -7.13 -48.78
C LEU A 481 -3.44 -7.20 -50.25
N GLN A 482 -3.79 -8.38 -50.76
CA GLN A 482 -4.27 -8.51 -52.14
C GLN A 482 -5.56 -7.71 -52.35
N ALA A 483 -6.51 -7.80 -51.41
CA ALA A 483 -7.73 -7.01 -51.42
C ALA A 483 -7.43 -5.49 -51.39
N TRP A 484 -6.49 -5.06 -50.54
CA TRP A 484 -6.05 -3.66 -50.48
C TRP A 484 -5.45 -3.18 -51.81
N ARG A 485 -4.60 -3.99 -52.45
CA ARG A 485 -4.01 -3.67 -53.78
C ARG A 485 -5.09 -3.51 -54.85
N ASN A 486 -6.09 -4.39 -54.85
CA ASN A 486 -7.20 -4.32 -55.79
C ASN A 486 -8.09 -3.08 -55.57
N LYS A 487 -8.30 -2.65 -54.31
CA LYS A 487 -9.10 -1.47 -53.97
C LYS A 487 -8.41 -0.14 -54.29
N GLN A 488 -7.08 -0.07 -54.21
CA GLN A 488 -6.33 1.14 -54.64
C GLN A 488 -6.49 1.48 -56.13
N ALA A 489 -7.02 0.55 -56.94
CA ALA A 489 -7.42 0.81 -58.32
C ALA A 489 -8.81 1.48 -58.47
N GLY A 490 -9.54 1.80 -57.38
CA GLY A 490 -10.89 2.37 -57.50
C GLY A 490 -11.55 3.09 -56.30
N ALA A 491 -11.10 2.96 -55.04
CA ALA A 491 -11.64 3.77 -53.91
C ALA A 491 -10.77 3.71 -52.64
N VAL A 492 -10.82 4.76 -51.81
CA VAL A 492 -10.21 4.82 -50.46
C VAL A 492 -11.14 4.12 -49.46
N ASP A 493 -10.71 2.97 -48.92
CA ASP A 493 -11.49 2.23 -47.93
C ASP A 493 -11.16 2.68 -46.49
N ARG A 494 -12.21 2.89 -45.69
CA ARG A 494 -12.18 3.25 -44.27
C ARG A 494 -12.33 2.03 -43.35
N THR A 495 -12.24 0.80 -43.86
CA THR A 495 -12.14 -0.39 -43.01
C THR A 495 -10.78 -0.38 -42.29
N HIS A 496 -10.79 0.13 -41.07
CA HIS A 496 -9.65 0.30 -40.19
C HIS A 496 -8.99 -1.06 -39.86
N LEU A 497 -7.90 -1.38 -40.56
CA LEU A 497 -7.09 -2.61 -40.46
C LEU A 497 -6.04 -2.50 -39.35
N PHE A 498 -6.44 -2.10 -38.15
CA PHE A 498 -5.52 -1.95 -37.01
C PHE A 498 -5.58 -3.17 -36.12
N GLY A 499 -4.41 -3.57 -35.61
CA GLY A 499 -4.30 -4.71 -34.71
C GLY A 499 -3.00 -4.66 -33.94
N THR A 500 -2.80 -3.61 -33.16
CA THR A 500 -1.66 -3.51 -32.25
C THR A 500 -1.97 -4.29 -30.98
N VAL A 501 -0.99 -5.03 -30.46
CA VAL A 501 -1.12 -5.76 -29.19
C VAL A 501 -0.39 -5.01 -28.09
N GLY A 502 -0.78 -5.21 -26.85
CA GLY A 502 -0.09 -4.59 -25.74
C GLY A 502 -0.58 -5.01 -24.37
N ALA A 503 0.18 -4.63 -23.35
CA ALA A 503 -0.04 -5.00 -21.97
C ALA A 503 0.37 -3.86 -21.02
N VAL A 504 -0.35 -3.73 -19.92
CA VAL A 504 0.01 -2.89 -18.78
C VAL A 504 -0.13 -3.70 -17.50
N ALA A 505 0.85 -3.58 -16.59
CA ALA A 505 0.87 -4.35 -15.35
C ALA A 505 1.21 -3.48 -14.15
N LEU A 506 0.71 -3.91 -13.00
CA LEU A 506 1.09 -3.47 -11.66
C LEU A 506 1.58 -4.71 -10.90
N ASP A 507 2.82 -4.68 -10.40
CA ASP A 507 3.36 -5.78 -9.60
C ASP A 507 3.10 -5.64 -8.10
N ALA A 508 3.55 -6.65 -7.34
CA ALA A 508 3.44 -6.65 -5.89
C ALA A 508 4.14 -5.44 -5.27
N ASP A 509 5.31 -5.05 -5.75
CA ASP A 509 6.05 -3.91 -5.20
C ASP A 509 5.44 -2.55 -5.57
N GLY A 510 4.44 -2.56 -6.44
CA GLY A 510 3.70 -1.37 -6.85
C GLY A 510 4.31 -0.68 -8.05
N ASN A 511 5.20 -1.35 -8.78
CA ASN A 511 5.75 -0.84 -10.02
C ASN A 511 4.79 -1.08 -11.17
N LEU A 512 4.75 -0.09 -12.06
CA LEU A 512 3.98 -0.11 -13.28
C LEU A 512 4.89 -0.42 -14.47
N ALA A 513 4.37 -1.12 -15.47
CA ALA A 513 5.06 -1.31 -16.74
C ALA A 513 4.07 -1.31 -17.91
N ALA A 514 4.55 -0.96 -19.09
CA ALA A 514 3.79 -1.01 -20.34
C ALA A 514 4.62 -1.66 -21.45
N ALA A 515 3.95 -2.39 -22.33
CA ALA A 515 4.52 -2.99 -23.52
C ALA A 515 3.53 -2.92 -24.67
N THR A 516 4.01 -2.64 -25.89
CA THR A 516 3.18 -2.56 -27.10
C THR A 516 3.97 -3.12 -28.29
N SER A 517 3.31 -3.89 -29.16
CA SER A 517 3.93 -4.50 -30.36
C SER A 517 2.95 -4.53 -31.53
N THR A 518 3.44 -4.37 -32.75
CA THR A 518 2.60 -4.27 -33.95
C THR A 518 3.32 -4.65 -35.24
N GLY A 519 2.56 -5.13 -36.23
CA GLY A 519 2.97 -5.15 -37.64
C GLY A 519 2.71 -3.82 -38.37
N GLY A 520 2.05 -2.86 -37.72
CA GLY A 520 1.63 -1.59 -38.29
C GLY A 520 0.30 -1.73 -39.02
N MET A 521 0.17 -1.09 -40.19
CA MET A 521 -1.04 -1.12 -41.01
C MET A 521 -0.79 -1.78 -42.37
N THR A 522 -1.81 -2.48 -42.88
CA THR A 522 -1.75 -3.10 -44.21
C THR A 522 -1.47 -2.06 -45.28
N GLY A 523 -0.52 -2.36 -46.17
CA GLY A 523 -0.16 -1.48 -47.28
C GLY A 523 0.69 -0.27 -46.87
N LYS A 524 1.24 -0.26 -45.64
CA LYS A 524 2.19 0.79 -45.23
C LYS A 524 3.37 0.88 -46.20
N ARG A 525 3.82 2.11 -46.48
CA ARG A 525 4.90 2.40 -47.45
C ARG A 525 6.13 2.96 -46.75
N TRP A 526 7.28 2.84 -47.41
CA TRP A 526 8.53 3.57 -47.12
C TRP A 526 9.12 3.33 -45.73
N GLY A 527 8.69 2.26 -45.06
CA GLY A 527 8.96 1.96 -43.66
C GLY A 527 8.40 3.00 -42.69
N ARG A 528 7.11 3.34 -42.91
CA ARG A 528 6.24 4.05 -41.96
C ARG A 528 6.33 3.42 -40.58
N VAL A 529 6.47 4.27 -39.58
CA VAL A 529 6.51 3.92 -38.15
C VAL A 529 5.23 4.47 -37.49
N GLY A 530 4.54 3.62 -36.75
CA GLY A 530 3.32 3.98 -36.01
C GLY A 530 3.61 4.52 -34.61
N ASP A 531 2.56 4.59 -33.78
CA ASP A 531 2.61 5.03 -32.38
C ASP A 531 3.31 4.02 -31.46
N SER A 532 3.21 2.73 -31.76
CA SER A 532 3.63 1.65 -30.86
C SER A 532 5.09 1.75 -30.37
N PRO A 533 6.11 2.03 -31.22
CA PRO A 533 7.48 2.17 -30.74
C PRO A 533 7.81 3.58 -30.22
N VAL A 534 6.87 4.54 -30.29
CA VAL A 534 7.11 5.93 -29.90
C VAL A 534 6.68 6.11 -28.43
N ILE A 535 7.67 6.22 -27.55
CA ILE A 535 7.45 6.44 -26.12
C ILE A 535 6.64 7.72 -25.89
N GLY A 536 5.52 7.59 -25.20
CA GLY A 536 4.56 8.67 -24.95
C GLY A 536 3.43 8.76 -25.97
N ALA A 537 3.49 8.06 -27.10
CA ALA A 537 2.38 7.93 -28.04
C ALA A 537 1.62 6.61 -27.83
N GLY A 538 2.25 5.48 -28.17
CA GLY A 538 1.67 4.14 -28.05
C GLY A 538 1.99 3.44 -26.72
N THR A 539 3.15 3.70 -26.13
CA THR A 539 3.62 3.06 -24.89
C THR A 539 4.15 4.09 -23.91
N TYR A 540 3.72 4.02 -22.66
CA TYR A 540 4.27 4.86 -21.60
C TYR A 540 4.05 4.24 -20.22
N ALA A 541 5.01 4.38 -19.30
CA ALA A 541 4.85 3.98 -17.91
C ALA A 541 5.60 4.90 -16.95
N LYS A 542 4.96 5.29 -15.85
CA LYS A 542 5.59 6.03 -14.76
C LYS A 542 4.89 5.75 -13.43
N ASN A 543 5.64 5.27 -12.44
CA ASN A 543 5.16 5.08 -11.08
C ASN A 543 4.64 6.41 -10.50
N GLY A 544 3.57 6.33 -9.70
CA GLY A 544 2.87 7.50 -9.18
C GLY A 544 2.01 8.25 -10.21
N GLN A 545 1.97 7.79 -11.46
CA GLN A 545 1.05 8.27 -12.49
C GLN A 545 0.28 7.08 -13.07
N CYS A 546 0.68 6.59 -14.25
CA CYS A 546 0.05 5.45 -14.89
C CYS A 546 0.99 4.69 -15.84
N ALA A 547 0.55 3.51 -16.27
CA ALA A 547 1.06 2.81 -17.44
C ALA A 547 -0.02 2.73 -18.51
N VAL A 548 0.35 2.89 -19.78
CA VAL A 548 -0.57 2.97 -20.92
C VAL A 548 -0.01 2.20 -22.12
N SER A 549 -0.88 1.44 -22.77
CA SER A 549 -0.65 0.85 -24.09
C SER A 549 -1.82 1.19 -25.01
N ALA A 550 -1.52 1.66 -26.22
CA ALA A 550 -2.48 2.16 -27.19
C ALA A 550 -2.56 1.29 -28.46
N THR A 551 -3.67 1.42 -29.18
CA THR A 551 -3.91 0.76 -30.47
C THR A 551 -4.86 1.59 -31.32
N GLY A 552 -4.57 1.74 -32.62
CA GLY A 552 -5.46 2.41 -33.56
C GLY A 552 -4.72 3.08 -34.72
N SER A 553 -5.29 4.18 -35.23
CA SER A 553 -4.67 5.02 -36.25
C SER A 553 -3.44 5.77 -35.72
N GLY A 554 -2.28 5.11 -35.74
CA GLY A 554 -1.05 5.56 -35.07
C GLY A 554 -0.62 7.01 -35.32
N GLU A 555 -0.86 7.56 -36.51
CA GLU A 555 -0.56 8.96 -36.83
C GLU A 555 -1.23 9.96 -35.87
N TYR A 556 -2.48 9.70 -35.47
CA TYR A 556 -3.23 10.57 -34.56
C TYR A 556 -2.81 10.37 -33.11
N PHE A 557 -2.47 9.14 -32.71
CA PHE A 557 -1.94 8.85 -31.38
C PHE A 557 -0.57 9.51 -31.14
N ILE A 558 0.28 9.58 -32.18
CA ILE A 558 1.53 10.36 -32.14
C ILE A 558 1.23 11.85 -31.98
N ARG A 559 0.34 12.40 -32.81
CA ARG A 559 0.01 13.84 -32.78
C ARG A 559 -0.57 14.29 -31.45
N GLU A 560 -1.37 13.45 -30.79
CA GLU A 560 -1.95 13.73 -29.46
C GLU A 560 -1.03 13.35 -28.29
N SER A 561 0.11 12.68 -28.55
CA SER A 561 0.95 12.09 -27.50
C SER A 561 0.12 11.27 -26.51
N ALA A 562 -0.75 10.40 -27.05
CA ALA A 562 -1.89 9.86 -26.33
C ALA A 562 -1.50 9.16 -25.01
N ALA A 563 -0.53 8.23 -25.04
CA ALA A 563 -0.12 7.51 -23.83
C ALA A 563 0.40 8.44 -22.72
N ARG A 564 1.19 9.45 -23.08
CA ARG A 564 1.70 10.43 -22.12
C ARG A 564 0.59 11.33 -21.59
N GLN A 565 -0.32 11.75 -22.47
CA GLN A 565 -1.44 12.64 -22.13
C GLN A 565 -2.33 12.06 -21.02
N VAL A 566 -2.60 10.75 -21.04
CA VAL A 566 -3.37 10.08 -19.96
C VAL A 566 -2.67 10.26 -18.61
N CYS A 567 -1.36 10.01 -18.53
CA CYS A 567 -0.62 10.10 -17.27
C CYS A 567 -0.46 11.54 -16.80
N ASP A 568 -0.31 12.52 -17.71
CA ASP A 568 -0.26 13.93 -17.35
C ASP A 568 -1.62 14.42 -16.82
N ARG A 569 -2.75 13.98 -17.38
CA ARG A 569 -4.10 14.29 -16.85
C ARG A 569 -4.30 13.76 -15.43
N VAL A 570 -3.89 12.53 -15.16
CA VAL A 570 -3.94 11.95 -13.80
C VAL A 570 -3.05 12.74 -12.86
N ALA A 571 -1.81 13.05 -13.27
CA ALA A 571 -0.81 13.67 -12.40
C ALA A 571 -1.08 15.16 -12.11
N TRP A 572 -1.58 15.90 -13.10
CA TRP A 572 -1.68 17.36 -13.02
C TRP A 572 -3.09 17.86 -12.73
N ASN A 573 -4.12 17.14 -13.21
CA ASN A 573 -5.51 17.54 -13.03
C ASN A 573 -6.23 16.72 -11.96
N GLY A 574 -5.59 15.68 -11.40
CA GLY A 574 -6.23 14.76 -10.44
C GLY A 574 -7.41 13.99 -11.03
N GLU A 575 -7.48 13.87 -12.36
CA GLU A 575 -8.53 13.10 -13.03
C GLU A 575 -8.45 11.62 -12.64
N THR A 576 -9.60 10.95 -12.54
CA THR A 576 -9.60 9.49 -12.41
C THR A 576 -8.99 8.87 -13.67
N LEU A 577 -8.30 7.73 -13.52
CA LEU A 577 -7.65 7.07 -14.65
C LEU A 577 -8.63 6.76 -15.80
N ALA A 578 -9.86 6.37 -15.47
CA ALA A 578 -10.91 6.10 -16.45
C ALA A 578 -11.33 7.37 -17.23
N ASN A 579 -11.50 8.49 -16.52
CA ASN A 579 -11.85 9.76 -17.16
C ASN A 579 -10.69 10.27 -18.03
N ALA A 580 -9.45 10.20 -17.53
CA ALA A 580 -8.26 10.60 -18.28
C ALA A 580 -8.08 9.77 -19.57
N ALA A 581 -8.28 8.45 -19.47
CA ALA A 581 -8.25 7.53 -20.61
C ALA A 581 -9.34 7.88 -21.64
N GLN A 582 -10.58 8.09 -21.20
CA GLN A 582 -11.70 8.42 -22.08
C GLN A 582 -11.53 9.80 -22.72
N ALA A 583 -11.12 10.82 -21.97
CA ALA A 583 -10.88 12.16 -22.50
C ALA A 583 -9.79 12.14 -23.58
N THR A 584 -8.73 11.35 -23.37
CA THR A 584 -7.63 11.21 -24.32
C THR A 584 -8.09 10.51 -25.61
N ILE A 585 -8.86 9.42 -25.52
CA ILE A 585 -9.34 8.74 -26.74
C ILE A 585 -10.32 9.63 -27.52
N MET A 586 -11.10 10.47 -26.83
CA MET A 586 -11.95 11.47 -27.48
C MET A 586 -11.14 12.58 -28.14
N ALA A 587 -10.00 13.00 -27.55
CA ALA A 587 -9.09 13.97 -28.17
C ALA A 587 -8.50 13.42 -29.48
N VAL A 588 -8.04 12.17 -29.49
CA VAL A 588 -7.65 11.45 -30.72
C VAL A 588 -8.78 11.44 -31.75
N GLY A 589 -10.01 11.15 -31.31
CA GLY A 589 -11.22 11.22 -32.13
C GLY A 589 -11.46 12.58 -32.77
N SER A 590 -11.26 13.65 -32.01
CA SER A 590 -11.53 15.03 -32.47
C SER A 590 -10.63 15.48 -33.63
N ILE A 591 -9.43 14.90 -33.73
CA ILE A 591 -8.53 15.15 -34.85
C ILE A 591 -8.67 14.13 -35.99
N GLY A 592 -9.63 13.19 -35.88
CA GLY A 592 -9.98 12.21 -36.92
C GLY A 592 -9.42 10.80 -36.72
N GLY A 593 -8.81 10.50 -35.57
CA GLY A 593 -8.27 9.17 -35.27
C GLY A 593 -9.25 8.25 -34.54
N ASP A 594 -9.11 6.96 -34.79
CA ASP A 594 -9.91 5.88 -34.21
C ASP A 594 -9.00 4.84 -33.52
N GLY A 595 -9.53 4.16 -32.51
CA GLY A 595 -8.87 3.07 -31.79
C GLY A 595 -9.28 2.95 -30.32
N GLY A 596 -8.30 2.61 -29.49
CA GLY A 596 -8.46 2.45 -28.05
C GLY A 596 -7.13 2.43 -27.30
N LEU A 597 -7.22 2.41 -25.98
CA LEU A 597 -6.09 2.25 -25.09
C LEU A 597 -6.49 1.53 -23.80
N ILE A 598 -5.49 0.91 -23.17
CA ILE A 598 -5.58 0.36 -21.81
C ILE A 598 -4.65 1.16 -20.91
N ALA A 599 -5.08 1.40 -19.67
CA ALA A 599 -4.27 2.08 -18.69
C ALA A 599 -4.34 1.42 -17.30
N MET A 600 -3.25 1.47 -16.54
CA MET A 600 -3.14 0.94 -15.17
C MET A 600 -2.55 2.01 -14.24
N GLY A 601 -3.17 2.20 -13.08
CA GLY A 601 -2.67 3.06 -12.01
C GLY A 601 -2.22 2.27 -10.78
N SER A 602 -1.75 2.97 -9.75
CA SER A 602 -1.37 2.41 -8.44
C SER A 602 -2.47 1.61 -7.76
N ASN A 603 -3.74 1.92 -8.09
CA ASN A 603 -4.92 1.24 -7.58
C ASN A 603 -5.16 -0.17 -8.14
N GLY A 604 -4.43 -0.57 -9.18
CA GLY A 604 -4.58 -1.88 -9.81
C GLY A 604 -5.91 -2.10 -10.52
N LYS A 605 -6.73 -1.05 -10.71
CA LYS A 605 -7.97 -1.07 -11.48
C LYS A 605 -7.67 -0.59 -12.91
N PRO A 606 -7.63 -1.49 -13.91
CA PRO A 606 -7.37 -1.07 -15.28
C PRO A 606 -8.53 -0.27 -15.87
N ALA A 607 -8.20 0.77 -16.63
CA ALA A 607 -9.12 1.50 -17.49
C ALA A 607 -8.99 1.00 -18.94
N PHE A 608 -10.13 0.93 -19.63
CA PHE A 608 -10.21 0.59 -21.05
C PHE A 608 -11.01 1.71 -21.72
N ALA A 609 -10.41 2.41 -22.68
CA ALA A 609 -11.07 3.50 -23.42
C ALA A 609 -11.05 3.18 -24.92
N ILE A 610 -12.19 3.34 -25.57
CA ILE A 610 -12.42 2.93 -26.97
C ILE A 610 -13.26 4.03 -27.63
N ASN A 611 -12.88 4.49 -28.82
CA ASN A 611 -13.71 5.37 -29.66
C ASN A 611 -14.08 4.71 -31.02
N ASP A 612 -13.86 3.40 -31.11
CA ASP A 612 -14.16 2.51 -32.24
C ASP A 612 -15.21 1.45 -31.84
N LEU A 613 -15.60 0.55 -32.75
CA LEU A 613 -16.66 -0.46 -32.54
C LEU A 613 -16.23 -1.61 -31.62
N GLY A 614 -14.94 -1.87 -31.48
CA GLY A 614 -14.44 -2.91 -30.60
C GLY A 614 -12.94 -2.83 -30.30
N MET A 615 -12.53 -3.55 -29.27
CA MET A 615 -11.14 -3.78 -28.90
C MET A 615 -11.02 -5.13 -28.22
N TYR A 616 -10.23 -6.05 -28.80
CA TYR A 616 -9.84 -7.29 -28.14
C TYR A 616 -9.11 -6.93 -26.85
N ARG A 617 -9.65 -7.28 -25.69
CA ARG A 617 -9.11 -6.85 -24.40
C ARG A 617 -9.35 -7.86 -23.30
N GLY A 618 -8.55 -7.77 -22.24
CA GLY A 618 -8.79 -8.57 -21.06
C GLY A 618 -8.03 -8.10 -19.84
N ARG A 619 -8.40 -8.66 -18.68
CA ARG A 619 -7.76 -8.39 -17.39
C ARG A 619 -7.68 -9.66 -16.54
N ILE A 620 -6.69 -9.69 -15.66
CA ILE A 620 -6.50 -10.74 -14.65
C ILE A 620 -5.89 -10.12 -13.38
N GLY A 621 -6.23 -10.70 -12.23
CA GLY A 621 -5.67 -10.36 -10.92
C GLY A 621 -5.39 -11.62 -10.09
N PRO A 622 -4.84 -11.47 -8.88
CA PRO A 622 -4.46 -12.60 -8.03
C PRO A 622 -5.66 -13.53 -7.76
N GLY A 623 -5.45 -14.84 -7.97
CA GLY A 623 -6.45 -15.87 -7.68
C GLY A 623 -7.73 -15.81 -8.53
N SER A 624 -7.71 -15.08 -9.66
CA SER A 624 -8.88 -14.93 -10.54
C SER A 624 -8.63 -15.52 -11.94
N GLU A 625 -9.69 -16.02 -12.57
CA GLU A 625 -9.63 -16.42 -13.98
C GLU A 625 -9.52 -15.21 -14.92
N PRO A 626 -8.89 -15.37 -16.09
CA PRO A 626 -8.85 -14.33 -17.13
C PRO A 626 -10.25 -13.89 -17.54
N GLN A 627 -10.49 -12.57 -17.52
CA GLN A 627 -11.71 -11.97 -18.07
C GLN A 627 -11.39 -11.34 -19.42
N THR A 628 -12.16 -11.65 -20.45
CA THR A 628 -11.95 -11.15 -21.83
C THR A 628 -13.19 -10.49 -22.38
N ALA A 629 -13.00 -9.48 -23.24
CA ALA A 629 -14.05 -8.77 -23.95
C ALA A 629 -13.55 -8.35 -25.33
N ILE A 630 -14.46 -8.16 -26.29
CA ILE A 630 -14.14 -7.82 -27.68
C ILE A 630 -14.91 -6.57 -28.10
N PHE A 631 -16.23 -6.55 -27.88
CA PHE A 631 -17.09 -5.48 -28.38
C PHE A 631 -17.04 -4.24 -27.46
N ALA A 632 -17.28 -3.04 -27.99
CA ALA A 632 -17.22 -1.80 -27.19
C ALA A 632 -18.27 -1.75 -26.07
N ASP A 633 -19.45 -2.34 -26.32
CA ASP A 633 -20.58 -2.44 -25.37
C ASP A 633 -20.40 -3.57 -24.33
N GLU A 634 -19.47 -4.49 -24.54
CA GLU A 634 -19.23 -5.63 -23.67
C GLU A 634 -18.56 -5.21 -22.36
N ARG A 635 -19.24 -5.42 -21.22
CA ARG A 635 -18.68 -5.11 -19.90
C ARG A 635 -18.01 -6.32 -19.29
N PHE A 636 -16.91 -6.08 -18.57
CA PHE A 636 -16.38 -7.10 -17.67
C PHE A 636 -17.36 -7.30 -16.50
N PRO A 637 -17.52 -8.54 -15.99
CA PRO A 637 -18.30 -8.78 -14.78
C PRO A 637 -17.79 -7.91 -13.62
N GLU A 638 -18.70 -7.33 -12.84
CA GLU A 638 -18.37 -6.68 -11.58
C GLU A 638 -17.79 -7.72 -10.60
N ARG A 639 -16.81 -7.29 -9.79
CA ARG A 639 -16.16 -8.13 -8.78
C ARG A 639 -16.79 -7.92 -7.43
#